data_AF-A0A7J9RVC2-F1
#
_entry.id   AF-A0A7J9RVC2-F1
#
_cell.length_a   1.000
_cell.length_b   1.000
_cell.length_c   1.000
_cell.angle_alpha   90.00
_cell.angle_beta   90.00
_cell.angle_gamma   90.00
#
_symmetry.space_group_name_H-M   'P 1'
#
loop_
_entity.id
_entity.type
_entity.pdbx_description
1 polymer ?
#
loop_
_entity_poly.entity_id
_entity_poly.type
_entity_poly.pdbx_seq_one_letter_code
_entity_poly.pdbx_strand_id
1 'polypeptide(L)'
;MSEEYSGTKRSGIQSLYTFTPFKLLFGKQGYGIILVPLEYYNKLNIEWNAGINDEFYVPYYKRDFKVTLPDIINSFIFAENSDLSVEYKHRSLAKPDYRIERDDAAKPFPLILEYSYKSLRNGYHCKYGMILLHEKKDCPLKSNCKLFEKSKDGKGCKYYEGPIPYERLYTIFPHVVRYVMEDNSKNKKILALIVVKIGNADRILGKIEFSEKLRMEAFSDATIFYDKAADLMYKDFLWVSYENGIGFRLNNLHGIIFKFNSSSLNDYISFLINNNQEIKDWLCMKMSIYFGDKNDIGLKKYSLSQKGFLAMKRFEDLIDKVVNGEAEESCNEDNLTLFGSLVLLHTLAHVIITNILEPMSSINASGNFTYYIAHPIFGELSSSVYIVESIYGGLGYLKTLSIMINKGDKELSNVLSNLPNVYNAHEGKLNKALNGLGNVINNFSKKLDKEIIQTTLNIFNEWQLNSPFPKTFPNHLVIRNYLGKRFSQKVNMDSDTRQAFKDMISELPLCWDGCNMCVGMDKGCIFGPYDQPFLISRKLINQFISTYDNWLGRTSFPFTNNLYHIFVDLVNLAENDIKLISPWIGKEIIDVLIKAKKEKDLLITIVCLDDEKNKNAIKVAENNGIHVIKIPATSEQGIVHSKMMIIDDSIALTGSANFTENGLKFNKETVTVSIDPYDVGKYLEQFNEITKNYKLYE
;
A
#
# COMPACT_ATOMS: atom_id res chain seq x y z
N MET A 1 -18.14 -25.79 29.01
CA MET A 1 -18.13 -24.36 28.64
C MET A 1 -17.41 -24.13 27.29
N SER A 2 -17.51 -25.05 26.33
CA SER A 2 -16.91 -24.93 24.99
C SER A 2 -17.85 -24.35 23.92
N GLU A 3 -19.15 -24.24 24.21
CA GLU A 3 -20.16 -23.77 23.24
C GLU A 3 -20.47 -22.26 23.33
N GLU A 4 -20.29 -21.60 24.48
CA GLU A 4 -20.59 -20.15 24.62
C GLU A 4 -19.59 -19.22 23.92
N TYR A 5 -18.45 -19.76 23.47
CA TYR A 5 -17.48 -19.04 22.64
C TYR A 5 -17.49 -19.49 21.18
N SER A 6 -18.60 -20.07 20.70
CA SER A 6 -18.85 -20.23 19.27
C SER A 6 -19.12 -18.86 18.62
N GLY A 7 -18.10 -18.00 18.59
CA GLY A 7 -17.97 -16.87 17.66
C GLY A 7 -17.72 -17.34 16.23
N THR A 8 -18.18 -18.55 15.87
CA THR A 8 -18.08 -19.20 14.56
C THR A 8 -18.84 -18.47 13.45
N LYS A 9 -19.42 -17.30 13.74
CA LYS A 9 -19.99 -16.38 12.74
C LYS A 9 -19.02 -15.30 12.24
N ARG A 10 -17.74 -15.32 12.61
CA ARG A 10 -16.75 -14.37 12.05
C ARG A 10 -16.06 -14.98 10.83
N SER A 11 -16.43 -14.48 9.65
CA SER A 11 -15.88 -14.89 8.35
C SER A 11 -14.83 -13.89 7.84
N GLY A 12 -14.03 -14.32 6.86
CA GLY A 12 -13.05 -13.47 6.20
C GLY A 12 -11.94 -13.00 7.13
N ILE A 13 -11.34 -11.85 6.81
CA ILE A 13 -10.14 -11.32 7.49
C ILE A 13 -10.34 -11.09 8.99
N GLN A 14 -11.58 -10.83 9.44
CA GLN A 14 -11.89 -10.62 10.86
C GLN A 14 -11.62 -11.84 11.74
N SER A 15 -11.62 -13.04 11.16
CA SER A 15 -11.22 -14.27 11.86
C SER A 15 -9.78 -14.18 12.36
N LEU A 16 -8.83 -13.67 11.54
CA LEU A 16 -7.42 -13.53 11.90
C LEU A 16 -7.19 -12.58 13.08
N TYR A 17 -7.99 -11.50 13.18
CA TYR A 17 -7.97 -10.57 14.33
C TYR A 17 -8.62 -11.13 15.60
N THR A 18 -9.54 -12.08 15.44
CA THR A 18 -10.26 -12.69 16.56
C THR A 18 -9.42 -13.78 17.19
N PHE A 19 -8.87 -14.67 16.36
CA PHE A 19 -8.09 -15.83 16.77
C PHE A 19 -6.58 -15.58 16.66
N THR A 20 -6.15 -14.34 16.89
CA THR A 20 -4.74 -13.97 16.90
C THR A 20 -4.03 -14.76 18.02
N PRO A 21 -2.95 -15.51 17.72
CA PRO A 21 -2.10 -16.11 18.73
C PRO A 21 -1.68 -15.11 19.83
N PHE A 22 -1.50 -15.60 21.05
CA PHE A 22 -1.14 -14.86 22.25
C PHE A 22 -2.19 -13.86 22.77
N LYS A 23 -3.26 -13.60 22.02
CA LYS A 23 -4.37 -12.76 22.48
C LYS A 23 -5.22 -13.48 23.52
N LEU A 24 -5.56 -12.79 24.60
CA LEU A 24 -6.53 -13.27 25.59
C LEU A 24 -7.91 -13.42 24.96
N LEU A 25 -8.46 -14.64 24.99
CA LEU A 25 -9.82 -14.94 24.56
C LEU A 25 -10.83 -14.72 25.70
N PHE A 26 -10.46 -15.10 26.93
CA PHE A 26 -11.25 -14.94 28.15
C PHE A 26 -10.35 -14.99 29.39
N GLY A 27 -10.87 -14.54 30.55
CA GLY A 27 -10.06 -14.39 31.78
C GLY A 27 -10.78 -14.54 33.14
N LYS A 28 -12.10 -14.82 33.19
CA LYS A 28 -12.86 -14.77 34.47
C LYS A 28 -12.74 -16.02 35.36
N GLN A 29 -12.41 -17.20 34.81
CA GLN A 29 -12.28 -18.48 35.54
C GLN A 29 -10.99 -19.24 35.14
N GLY A 30 -10.01 -18.51 34.62
CA GLY A 30 -8.85 -19.03 33.90
C GLY A 30 -8.60 -18.20 32.65
N TYR A 31 -7.36 -18.19 32.17
CA TYR A 31 -6.97 -17.44 30.98
C TYR A 31 -6.90 -18.37 29.77
N GLY A 32 -7.71 -18.07 28.75
CA GLY A 32 -7.69 -18.78 27.47
C GLY A 32 -6.82 -18.05 26.45
N ILE A 33 -5.78 -18.71 25.93
CA ILE A 33 -4.85 -18.13 24.95
C ILE A 33 -4.52 -19.16 23.86
N ILE A 34 -4.46 -18.73 22.60
CA ILE A 34 -3.94 -19.56 21.50
C ILE A 34 -2.42 -19.42 21.48
N LEU A 35 -1.70 -20.53 21.59
CA LEU A 35 -0.23 -20.57 21.52
C LEU A 35 0.16 -21.34 20.27
N VAL A 36 1.26 -20.97 19.59
CA VAL A 36 1.66 -21.57 18.31
C VAL A 36 3.19 -21.76 18.23
N PRO A 37 3.69 -22.73 17.45
CA PRO A 37 5.12 -22.86 17.20
C PRO A 37 5.74 -21.61 16.55
N LEU A 38 6.98 -21.28 16.91
CA LEU A 38 7.65 -20.03 16.53
C LEU A 38 9.00 -20.28 15.84
N GLU A 39 9.28 -19.50 14.79
CA GLU A 39 10.43 -19.66 13.89
C GLU A 39 11.80 -19.56 14.60
N TYR A 40 11.95 -18.59 15.52
CA TYR A 40 13.24 -18.24 16.13
C TYR A 40 13.46 -18.78 17.55
N TYR A 41 12.53 -19.59 18.06
CA TYR A 41 12.52 -20.06 19.43
C TYR A 41 12.79 -21.56 19.51
N ASN A 42 13.03 -22.06 20.72
CA ASN A 42 13.06 -23.49 21.00
C ASN A 42 11.85 -24.20 20.36
N LYS A 43 12.09 -25.38 19.77
CA LYS A 43 11.01 -26.19 19.23
C LYS A 43 10.15 -26.69 20.39
N LEU A 44 8.86 -26.37 20.33
CA LEU A 44 7.85 -26.81 21.28
C LEU A 44 6.80 -27.62 20.53
N ASN A 45 6.39 -28.75 21.11
CA ASN A 45 5.27 -29.51 20.57
C ASN A 45 3.96 -28.91 21.10
N ILE A 46 3.32 -28.07 20.29
CA ILE A 46 2.12 -27.32 20.68
C ILE A 46 0.96 -27.75 19.79
N GLU A 47 -0.03 -28.41 20.37
CA GLU A 47 -1.26 -28.84 19.67
C GLU A 47 -2.30 -27.71 19.60
N TRP A 48 -1.98 -26.67 18.84
CA TRP A 48 -2.79 -25.46 18.71
C TRP A 48 -3.99 -25.61 17.76
N ASN A 49 -4.01 -26.67 16.96
CA ASN A 49 -5.11 -26.99 16.05
C ASN A 49 -5.51 -28.48 16.13
N ALA A 50 -6.71 -28.77 15.63
CA ALA A 50 -7.14 -30.12 15.30
C ALA A 50 -7.77 -30.11 13.90
N GLY A 51 -7.30 -31.00 13.04
CA GLY A 51 -7.72 -31.07 11.64
C GLY A 51 -7.20 -29.91 10.78
N ILE A 52 -7.18 -30.12 9.45
CA ILE A 52 -6.73 -29.14 8.45
C ILE A 52 -7.78 -29.08 7.35
N ASN A 53 -8.43 -27.93 7.23
CA ASN A 53 -9.44 -27.67 6.21
C ASN A 53 -8.79 -27.29 4.87
N ASP A 54 -7.75 -26.45 4.91
CA ASP A 54 -6.98 -26.03 3.74
C ASP A 54 -5.53 -25.76 4.12
N GLU A 55 -4.64 -25.92 3.15
CA GLU A 55 -3.21 -25.69 3.31
C GLU A 55 -2.59 -25.14 2.01
N PHE A 56 -1.68 -24.19 2.15
CA PHE A 56 -1.00 -23.60 1.01
C PHE A 56 0.37 -23.04 1.27
N TYR A 57 1.14 -22.95 0.19
CA TYR A 57 2.46 -22.35 0.16
C TYR A 57 2.39 -20.99 -0.51
N VAL A 58 3.10 -20.02 0.05
CA VAL A 58 3.15 -18.67 -0.48
C VAL A 58 4.49 -18.47 -1.18
N PRO A 59 4.55 -18.52 -2.52
CA PRO A 59 5.77 -18.21 -3.25
C PRO A 59 6.14 -16.75 -2.94
N TYR A 60 7.42 -16.45 -2.77
CA TYR A 60 7.98 -15.11 -2.43
C TYR A 60 7.90 -14.66 -0.97
N TYR A 61 7.11 -15.32 -0.13
CA TYR A 61 7.34 -15.28 1.33
C TYR A 61 8.53 -16.21 1.63
N LYS A 62 9.30 -16.03 2.73
CA LYS A 62 10.53 -16.80 3.05
C LYS A 62 10.43 -18.26 2.56
N ARG A 63 11.43 -18.77 1.82
CA ARG A 63 11.35 -20.08 1.09
C ARG A 63 10.64 -21.14 1.95
N ASP A 64 9.52 -21.63 1.43
CA ASP A 64 8.65 -22.69 1.98
C ASP A 64 7.80 -22.34 3.21
N PHE A 65 7.31 -21.10 3.32
CA PHE A 65 6.33 -20.75 4.36
C PHE A 65 4.95 -21.35 4.05
N LYS A 66 4.56 -22.31 4.90
CA LYS A 66 3.28 -23.01 4.85
C LYS A 66 2.23 -22.24 5.65
N VAL A 67 1.05 -22.10 5.09
CA VAL A 67 -0.13 -21.51 5.71
C VAL A 67 -1.18 -22.59 5.90
N THR A 68 -1.80 -22.62 7.07
CA THR A 68 -2.80 -23.62 7.45
C THR A 68 -4.11 -22.95 7.86
N LEU A 69 -5.22 -23.44 7.31
CA LEU A 69 -6.56 -23.21 7.84
C LEU A 69 -6.95 -24.43 8.68
N PRO A 70 -6.92 -24.34 10.01
CA PRO A 70 -7.32 -25.46 10.86
C PRO A 70 -8.85 -25.66 10.84
N ASP A 71 -9.31 -26.90 11.05
CA ASP A 71 -10.74 -27.16 11.29
C ASP A 71 -11.18 -26.59 12.64
N ILE A 72 -10.33 -26.77 13.66
CA ILE A 72 -10.55 -26.28 15.02
C ILE A 72 -9.26 -25.60 15.52
N ILE A 73 -9.41 -24.43 16.14
CA ILE A 73 -8.34 -23.75 16.88
C ILE A 73 -8.47 -24.07 18.36
N ASN A 74 -7.46 -24.71 18.92
CA ASN A 74 -7.39 -25.05 20.34
C ASN A 74 -6.80 -23.89 21.15
N SER A 75 -7.40 -23.61 22.31
CA SER A 75 -6.85 -22.65 23.26
C SER A 75 -6.24 -23.36 24.46
N PHE A 76 -5.12 -22.85 24.94
CA PHE A 76 -4.53 -23.22 26.22
C PHE A 76 -5.29 -22.51 27.33
N ILE A 77 -5.75 -23.29 28.32
CA ILE A 77 -6.47 -22.77 29.47
C ILE A 77 -5.54 -22.81 30.68
N PHE A 78 -5.08 -21.63 31.10
CA PHE A 78 -4.29 -21.46 32.30
C PHE A 78 -5.22 -21.20 33.49
N ALA A 79 -5.42 -22.21 34.32
CA ALA A 79 -6.23 -22.15 35.54
C ALA A 79 -5.36 -21.97 36.80
N GLU A 80 -5.94 -21.42 37.87
CA GLU A 80 -5.22 -21.11 39.12
C GLU A 80 -4.55 -22.34 39.76
N ASN A 81 -5.19 -23.50 39.65
CA ASN A 81 -4.71 -24.76 40.22
C ASN A 81 -3.94 -25.63 39.22
N SER A 82 -3.55 -25.09 38.06
CA SER A 82 -2.81 -25.82 37.02
C SER A 82 -1.34 -25.42 37.03
N ASP A 83 -0.44 -26.40 36.99
CA ASP A 83 1.00 -26.19 36.80
C ASP A 83 1.40 -26.00 35.32
N LEU A 84 0.42 -25.88 34.42
CA LEU A 84 0.66 -25.64 33.01
C LEU A 84 1.43 -24.31 32.82
N SER A 85 2.65 -24.43 32.30
CA SER A 85 3.47 -23.31 31.85
C SER A 85 4.04 -23.61 30.47
N VAL A 86 4.02 -22.61 29.59
CA VAL A 86 4.62 -22.69 28.25
C VAL A 86 5.65 -21.58 28.10
N GLU A 87 6.90 -21.96 27.91
CA GLU A 87 8.03 -21.03 27.83
C GLU A 87 8.71 -21.08 26.44
N TYR A 88 8.69 -19.94 25.75
CA TYR A 88 9.45 -19.71 24.54
C TYR A 88 10.77 -19.03 24.87
N LYS A 89 11.88 -19.66 24.50
CA LYS A 89 13.24 -19.11 24.59
C LYS A 89 13.85 -18.97 23.21
N HIS A 90 14.29 -17.77 22.87
CA HIS A 90 14.94 -17.51 21.60
C HIS A 90 16.22 -18.37 21.48
N ARG A 91 16.45 -18.98 20.31
CA ARG A 91 17.53 -19.96 20.11
C ARG A 91 18.93 -19.39 20.38
N SER A 92 19.11 -18.07 20.28
CA SER A 92 20.38 -17.41 20.62
C SER A 92 20.77 -17.58 22.09
N LEU A 93 19.81 -17.66 23.01
CA LEU A 93 20.07 -17.82 24.44
C LEU A 93 20.71 -19.17 24.79
N ALA A 94 20.58 -20.18 23.92
CA ALA A 94 21.22 -21.48 24.10
C ALA A 94 22.72 -21.46 23.81
N LYS A 95 23.24 -20.40 23.17
CA LYS A 95 24.67 -20.26 22.87
C LYS A 95 25.42 -19.76 24.12
N PRO A 96 26.44 -20.48 24.63
CA PRO A 96 27.14 -20.12 25.88
C PRO A 96 27.75 -18.70 25.87
N ASP A 97 28.23 -18.28 24.71
CA ASP A 97 28.91 -16.99 24.51
C ASP A 97 27.97 -15.85 24.16
N TYR A 98 26.66 -16.13 23.99
CA TYR A 98 25.71 -15.07 23.67
C TYR A 98 25.57 -14.12 24.87
N ARG A 99 25.78 -12.83 24.59
CA ARG A 99 25.58 -11.73 25.52
C ARG A 99 24.64 -10.75 24.86
N ILE A 100 23.67 -10.28 25.63
CA ILE A 100 22.68 -9.33 25.16
C ILE A 100 23.31 -7.96 25.17
N GLU A 101 23.31 -7.32 24.01
CA GLU A 101 23.91 -6.00 23.78
C GLU A 101 22.86 -4.94 23.43
N ARG A 102 23.31 -3.70 23.23
CA ARG A 102 22.42 -2.59 22.84
C ARG A 102 21.66 -2.88 21.54
N ASP A 103 22.28 -3.58 20.60
CA ASP A 103 21.66 -3.93 19.33
C ASP A 103 20.50 -4.92 19.48
N ASP A 104 20.57 -5.83 20.45
CA ASP A 104 19.44 -6.71 20.78
C ASP A 104 18.28 -5.90 21.39
N ALA A 105 18.61 -4.95 22.27
CA ALA A 105 17.64 -4.03 22.82
C ALA A 105 17.07 -3.03 21.80
N ALA A 106 17.65 -2.90 20.60
CA ALA A 106 17.06 -2.14 19.50
C ALA A 106 16.06 -2.97 18.65
N LYS A 107 16.20 -4.29 18.60
CA LYS A 107 15.34 -5.17 17.77
C LYS A 107 13.99 -5.47 18.44
N PRO A 108 12.85 -5.49 17.72
CA PRO A 108 11.52 -5.71 18.33
C PRO A 108 11.25 -7.17 18.72
N PHE A 109 12.26 -8.03 18.74
CA PHE A 109 12.09 -9.46 18.96
C PHE A 109 12.35 -9.79 20.44
N PRO A 110 11.33 -10.24 21.20
CA PRO A 110 11.56 -10.70 22.56
C PRO A 110 12.47 -11.93 22.58
N LEU A 111 13.16 -12.14 23.69
CA LEU A 111 14.04 -13.29 23.89
C LEU A 111 13.37 -14.37 24.73
N ILE A 112 12.47 -13.96 25.64
CA ILE A 112 11.71 -14.87 26.52
C ILE A 112 10.23 -14.45 26.54
N LEU A 113 9.36 -15.46 26.45
CA LEU A 113 7.93 -15.36 26.72
C LEU A 113 7.51 -16.57 27.54
N GLU A 114 6.94 -16.37 28.73
CA GLU A 114 6.42 -17.45 29.56
C GLU A 114 4.93 -17.21 29.87
N TYR A 115 4.10 -18.18 29.51
CA TYR A 115 2.67 -18.19 29.79
C TYR A 115 2.36 -19.21 30.86
N SER A 116 1.97 -18.74 32.04
CA SER A 116 1.45 -19.52 33.16
C SER A 116 0.29 -18.73 33.78
N TYR A 117 -0.54 -19.35 34.62
CA TYR A 117 -1.56 -18.59 35.35
C TYR A 117 -0.95 -17.43 36.16
N LYS A 118 0.22 -17.66 36.78
CA LYS A 118 0.94 -16.66 37.57
C LYS A 118 1.49 -15.54 36.70
N SER A 119 2.11 -15.86 35.56
CA SER A 119 2.64 -14.84 34.65
C SER A 119 1.53 -13.98 34.03
N LEU A 120 0.36 -14.57 33.77
CA LEU A 120 -0.79 -13.84 33.21
C LEU A 120 -1.46 -12.90 34.22
N ARG A 121 -1.53 -13.31 35.49
CA ARG A 121 -2.13 -12.51 36.57
C ARG A 121 -1.17 -11.47 37.16
N ASN A 122 0.09 -11.86 37.39
CA ASN A 122 1.11 -11.09 38.10
C ASN A 122 2.43 -11.08 37.31
N GLY A 123 2.38 -10.70 36.04
CA GLY A 123 3.49 -10.79 35.12
C GLY A 123 4.58 -9.74 35.35
N TYR A 124 5.82 -10.13 35.04
CA TYR A 124 6.98 -9.26 34.99
C TYR A 124 7.49 -9.19 33.55
N HIS A 125 7.96 -8.02 33.14
CA HIS A 125 8.40 -7.74 31.77
C HIS A 125 9.61 -6.81 31.77
N CYS A 126 10.33 -6.77 30.65
CA CYS A 126 11.45 -5.85 30.46
C CYS A 126 11.00 -4.64 29.64
N LYS A 127 11.36 -3.42 30.09
CA LYS A 127 11.09 -2.17 29.35
C LYS A 127 11.72 -2.13 27.96
N TYR A 128 12.85 -2.81 27.77
CA TYR A 128 13.46 -2.97 26.44
C TYR A 128 12.79 -4.07 25.59
N GLY A 129 11.75 -4.74 26.09
CA GLY A 129 11.02 -5.78 25.35
C GLY A 129 11.72 -7.13 25.23
N MET A 130 12.84 -7.34 25.92
CA MET A 130 13.61 -8.59 25.84
C MET A 130 12.93 -9.75 26.56
N ILE A 131 12.10 -9.44 27.56
CA ILE A 131 11.22 -10.38 28.25
C ILE A 131 9.83 -9.81 28.09
N LEU A 132 8.99 -10.50 27.31
CA LEU A 132 7.62 -10.05 27.06
C LEU A 132 6.74 -10.34 28.28
N LEU A 133 6.89 -11.52 28.88
CA LEU A 133 6.15 -11.94 30.06
C LEU A 133 6.92 -13.04 30.80
N HIS A 134 6.92 -12.99 32.14
CA HIS A 134 7.46 -14.02 33.01
C HIS A 134 6.82 -13.96 34.41
N GLU A 135 6.70 -15.08 35.11
CA GLU A 135 6.19 -15.08 36.50
C GLU A 135 7.21 -14.67 37.58
N LYS A 136 8.52 -14.70 37.28
CA LYS A 136 9.57 -14.47 38.28
C LYS A 136 9.80 -12.98 38.49
N LYS A 137 9.96 -12.58 39.76
CA LYS A 137 10.30 -11.21 40.15
C LYS A 137 11.74 -10.81 39.79
N ASP A 138 12.66 -11.78 39.78
CA ASP A 138 14.04 -11.55 39.39
C ASP A 138 14.23 -11.73 37.88
N CYS A 139 14.92 -10.77 37.25
CA CYS A 139 15.14 -10.78 35.81
C CYS A 139 15.94 -12.03 35.37
N PRO A 140 15.35 -12.95 34.57
CA PRO A 140 16.01 -14.18 34.12
C PRO A 140 17.20 -13.93 33.19
N LEU A 141 17.29 -12.75 32.56
CA LEU A 141 18.38 -12.39 31.66
C LEU A 141 19.53 -11.65 32.36
N LYS A 142 19.45 -11.44 33.68
CA LYS A 142 20.40 -10.62 34.46
C LYS A 142 21.86 -11.03 34.25
N SER A 143 22.17 -12.32 34.25
CA SER A 143 23.56 -12.82 34.14
C SER A 143 24.17 -12.63 32.76
N ASN A 144 23.35 -12.50 31.72
CA ASN A 144 23.79 -12.50 30.32
C ASN A 144 23.52 -11.16 29.63
N CYS A 145 23.08 -10.13 30.37
CA CYS A 145 22.67 -8.84 29.83
C CYS A 145 23.65 -7.71 30.16
N LYS A 146 24.31 -7.16 29.14
CA LYS A 146 25.23 -6.01 29.30
C LYS A 146 24.49 -4.70 29.64
N LEU A 147 23.17 -4.67 29.51
CA LEU A 147 22.31 -3.52 29.80
C LEU A 147 21.74 -3.56 31.22
N PHE A 148 22.13 -4.55 32.03
CA PHE A 148 21.67 -4.65 33.41
C PHE A 148 22.21 -3.47 34.22
N GLU A 149 21.29 -2.64 34.72
CA GLU A 149 21.57 -1.61 35.71
C GLU A 149 20.78 -1.91 36.99
N LYS A 150 21.41 -1.71 38.15
CA LYS A 150 20.72 -1.86 39.43
C LYS A 150 19.65 -0.77 39.58
N SER A 151 18.50 -1.16 40.11
CA SER A 151 17.44 -0.25 40.52
C SER A 151 17.89 0.68 41.65
N LYS A 152 17.18 1.79 41.90
CA LYS A 152 17.51 2.79 42.94
C LYS A 152 17.59 2.20 44.35
N ASP A 153 16.80 1.16 44.62
CA ASP A 153 16.79 0.42 45.88
C ASP A 153 17.86 -0.70 45.94
N GLY A 154 18.64 -0.90 44.86
CA GLY A 154 19.72 -1.87 44.74
C GLY A 154 19.30 -3.33 44.63
N LYS A 155 18.00 -3.63 44.66
CA LYS A 155 17.47 -5.01 44.81
C LYS A 155 17.13 -5.71 43.48
N GLY A 156 17.07 -5.00 42.36
CA GLY A 156 16.62 -5.56 41.08
C GLY A 156 17.25 -4.91 39.85
N CYS A 157 16.73 -5.27 38.68
CA CYS A 157 17.05 -4.60 37.42
C CYS A 157 16.18 -3.34 37.29
N LYS A 158 16.79 -2.20 36.99
CA LYS A 158 16.10 -0.93 36.72
C LYS A 158 15.07 -1.01 35.59
N TYR A 159 15.25 -1.94 34.66
CA TYR A 159 14.44 -2.08 33.44
C TYR A 159 13.49 -3.29 33.47
N TYR A 160 13.34 -3.95 34.62
CA TYR A 160 12.47 -5.11 34.78
C TYR A 160 11.35 -4.77 35.76
N GLU A 161 10.12 -4.73 35.26
CA GLU A 161 8.98 -4.17 35.97
C GLU A 161 7.82 -5.16 36.09
N GLY A 162 7.03 -4.97 37.15
CA GLY A 162 5.91 -5.81 37.52
C GLY A 162 5.72 -5.83 39.05
N PRO A 163 4.74 -6.59 39.56
CA PRO A 163 3.80 -7.40 38.80
C PRO A 163 2.73 -6.54 38.12
N ILE A 164 2.33 -6.92 36.92
CA ILE A 164 1.23 -6.29 36.17
C ILE A 164 0.45 -7.37 35.41
N PRO A 165 -0.90 -7.32 35.42
CA PRO A 165 -1.71 -8.28 34.65
C PRO A 165 -1.44 -8.17 33.15
N TYR A 166 -1.41 -9.32 32.47
CA TYR A 166 -1.12 -9.40 31.03
C TYR A 166 -2.06 -8.54 30.17
N GLU A 167 -3.34 -8.48 30.54
CA GLU A 167 -4.35 -7.64 29.89
C GLU A 167 -4.02 -6.13 29.92
N ARG A 168 -3.17 -5.68 30.85
CA ARG A 168 -2.74 -4.29 30.98
C ARG A 168 -1.41 -4.00 30.29
N LEU A 169 -0.68 -5.04 29.88
CA LEU A 169 0.62 -4.88 29.22
C LEU A 169 0.47 -4.54 27.74
N TYR A 170 -0.30 -5.34 26.99
CA TYR A 170 -0.25 -5.27 25.53
C TYR A 170 -1.62 -5.17 24.87
N THR A 171 -1.68 -4.42 23.78
CA THR A 171 -2.72 -4.55 22.75
C THR A 171 -2.17 -5.43 21.63
N ILE A 172 -2.88 -6.51 21.31
CA ILE A 172 -2.36 -7.61 20.49
C ILE A 172 -3.08 -7.66 19.14
N PHE A 173 -2.29 -7.68 18.05
CA PHE A 173 -2.80 -7.72 16.68
C PHE A 173 -2.04 -8.75 15.83
N PRO A 174 -2.71 -9.37 14.84
CA PRO A 174 -2.01 -10.16 13.84
C PRO A 174 -1.31 -9.23 12.85
N HIS A 175 -0.09 -9.58 12.44
CA HIS A 175 0.38 -9.14 11.14
C HIS A 175 -0.37 -9.96 10.08
N VAL A 176 -0.99 -9.30 9.10
CA VAL A 176 -1.83 -9.95 8.08
C VAL A 176 -1.26 -9.64 6.71
N VAL A 177 -0.83 -10.69 6.02
CA VAL A 177 -0.36 -10.68 4.64
C VAL A 177 -1.53 -11.04 3.72
N ARG A 178 -1.58 -10.37 2.56
CA ARG A 178 -2.66 -10.51 1.57
C ARG A 178 -2.07 -10.56 0.17
N TYR A 179 -2.56 -11.51 -0.62
CA TYR A 179 -2.20 -11.65 -2.02
C TYR A 179 -3.49 -11.78 -2.84
N VAL A 180 -3.66 -10.94 -3.86
CA VAL A 180 -4.82 -10.96 -4.74
C VAL A 180 -4.38 -11.39 -6.13
N MET A 181 -5.07 -12.38 -6.67
CA MET A 181 -4.87 -12.92 -8.00
C MET A 181 -6.12 -12.74 -8.85
N GLU A 182 -5.91 -12.47 -10.12
CA GLU A 182 -6.96 -12.49 -11.13
C GLU A 182 -7.10 -13.90 -11.70
N ASP A 183 -8.33 -14.35 -11.92
CA ASP A 183 -8.56 -15.53 -12.76
C ASP A 183 -8.41 -15.13 -14.23
N ASN A 184 -7.80 -15.98 -15.07
CA ASN A 184 -7.51 -15.72 -16.49
C ASN A 184 -8.77 -15.63 -17.38
N SER A 185 -9.96 -15.50 -16.81
CA SER A 185 -11.21 -15.41 -17.55
C SER A 185 -11.37 -14.05 -18.23
N LYS A 186 -11.88 -14.03 -19.47
CA LYS A 186 -12.30 -12.82 -20.21
C LYS A 186 -13.51 -12.08 -19.58
N ASN A 187 -13.99 -12.49 -18.40
CA ASN A 187 -15.22 -11.97 -17.76
C ASN A 187 -15.01 -10.66 -16.97
N LYS A 188 -14.08 -9.80 -17.40
CA LYS A 188 -13.86 -8.49 -16.76
C LYS A 188 -14.68 -7.43 -17.48
N LYS A 189 -15.37 -6.58 -16.72
CA LYS A 189 -16.10 -5.45 -17.30
C LYS A 189 -15.23 -4.19 -17.18
N ILE A 190 -14.86 -3.58 -18.31
CA ILE A 190 -14.26 -2.25 -18.31
C ILE A 190 -15.32 -1.22 -17.92
N LEU A 191 -15.02 -0.44 -16.88
CA LEU A 191 -15.92 0.59 -16.35
C LEU A 191 -15.61 1.97 -16.93
N ALA A 192 -14.32 2.28 -17.11
CA ALA A 192 -13.83 3.56 -17.60
C ALA A 192 -12.37 3.45 -18.10
N LEU A 193 -11.96 4.35 -18.99
CA LEU A 193 -10.55 4.65 -19.28
C LEU A 193 -10.14 5.92 -18.52
N ILE A 194 -9.03 5.88 -17.81
CA ILE A 194 -8.54 6.98 -17.00
C ILE A 194 -7.80 7.96 -17.91
N VAL A 195 -8.54 8.93 -18.46
CA VAL A 195 -8.00 9.96 -19.35
C VAL A 195 -7.59 11.20 -18.56
N VAL A 196 -6.38 11.68 -18.78
CA VAL A 196 -5.86 12.92 -18.18
C VAL A 196 -5.18 13.80 -19.23
N LYS A 197 -4.97 15.06 -18.87
CA LYS A 197 -4.17 16.00 -19.65
C LYS A 197 -2.77 16.14 -19.05
N ILE A 198 -1.76 15.99 -19.89
CA ILE A 198 -0.36 16.31 -19.60
C ILE A 198 0.00 17.53 -20.44
N GLY A 199 -0.03 18.71 -19.85
CA GLY A 199 0.01 19.97 -20.58
C GLY A 199 -1.18 20.08 -21.55
N ASN A 200 -0.89 20.15 -22.85
CA ASN A 200 -1.90 20.20 -23.92
C ASN A 200 -2.19 18.84 -24.56
N ALA A 201 -1.55 17.77 -24.09
CA ALA A 201 -1.67 16.44 -24.68
C ALA A 201 -2.57 15.54 -23.84
N ASP A 202 -3.51 14.86 -24.50
CA ASP A 202 -4.31 13.84 -23.84
C ASP A 202 -3.50 12.54 -23.70
N ARG A 203 -3.71 11.84 -22.57
CA ARG A 203 -3.09 10.54 -22.26
C ARG A 203 -4.10 9.61 -21.61
N ILE A 204 -3.95 8.32 -21.88
CA ILE A 204 -4.72 7.26 -21.19
C ILE A 204 -3.79 6.66 -20.13
N LEU A 205 -4.00 7.01 -18.87
CA LEU A 205 -3.18 6.51 -17.76
C LEU A 205 -3.45 5.04 -17.45
N GLY A 206 -4.67 4.58 -17.72
CA GLY A 206 -5.14 3.29 -17.23
C GLY A 206 -6.57 2.98 -17.58
N LYS A 207 -7.05 1.85 -17.05
CA LYS A 207 -8.45 1.41 -17.11
C LYS A 207 -8.94 1.01 -15.72
N ILE A 208 -10.23 1.21 -15.50
CA ILE A 208 -10.94 0.73 -14.31
C ILE A 208 -11.76 -0.49 -14.71
N GLU A 209 -11.60 -1.59 -14.00
CA GLU A 209 -12.27 -2.86 -14.27
C GLU A 209 -13.07 -3.33 -13.06
N PHE A 210 -14.15 -4.06 -13.32
CA PHE A 210 -14.86 -4.85 -12.32
C PHE A 210 -14.70 -6.34 -12.61
N SER A 211 -14.41 -7.12 -11.57
CA SER A 211 -14.30 -8.57 -11.63
C SER A 211 -15.09 -9.22 -10.50
N GLU A 212 -15.80 -10.30 -10.82
CA GLU A 212 -16.47 -11.18 -9.84
C GLU A 212 -15.65 -12.46 -9.56
N LYS A 213 -14.45 -12.57 -10.14
CA LYS A 213 -13.62 -13.78 -10.15
C LYS A 213 -12.23 -13.55 -9.56
N LEU A 214 -12.09 -12.62 -8.62
CA LEU A 214 -10.82 -12.47 -7.91
C LEU A 214 -10.63 -13.60 -6.89
N ARG A 215 -9.36 -13.96 -6.69
CA ARG A 215 -8.93 -14.87 -5.63
C ARG A 215 -8.03 -14.10 -4.67
N MET A 216 -8.18 -14.36 -3.38
CA MET A 216 -7.32 -13.78 -2.35
C MET A 216 -6.80 -14.86 -1.43
N GLU A 217 -5.50 -14.81 -1.17
CA GLU A 217 -4.87 -15.54 -0.08
C GLU A 217 -4.60 -14.55 1.05
N ALA A 218 -5.10 -14.85 2.25
CA ALA A 218 -4.93 -13.98 3.42
C ALA A 218 -4.48 -14.81 4.63
N PHE A 219 -3.40 -14.39 5.29
CA PHE A 219 -2.84 -15.14 6.40
C PHE A 219 -2.11 -14.26 7.40
N SER A 220 -2.02 -14.74 8.63
CA SER A 220 -1.17 -14.18 9.66
C SER A 220 0.08 -15.03 9.85
N ASP A 221 1.22 -14.37 9.88
CA ASP A 221 2.57 -14.92 9.98
C ASP A 221 3.28 -14.52 11.29
N ALA A 222 2.70 -13.58 12.02
CA ALA A 222 3.24 -13.06 13.27
C ALA A 222 2.18 -12.36 14.12
N THR A 223 2.48 -12.29 15.42
CA THR A 223 1.75 -11.47 16.39
C THR A 223 2.55 -10.23 16.74
N ILE A 224 1.88 -9.08 16.75
CA ILE A 224 2.40 -7.78 17.16
C ILE A 224 1.80 -7.41 18.52
N PHE A 225 2.66 -7.05 19.47
CA PHE A 225 2.30 -6.61 20.82
C PHE A 225 2.61 -5.13 20.95
N TYR A 226 1.60 -4.28 21.03
CA TYR A 226 1.78 -2.85 21.31
C TYR A 226 1.70 -2.61 22.81
N ASP A 227 2.69 -1.94 23.37
CA ASP A 227 2.69 -1.61 24.80
C ASP A 227 1.54 -0.62 25.11
N LYS A 228 0.68 -0.96 26.06
CA LYS A 228 -0.42 -0.08 26.52
C LYS A 228 0.07 1.07 27.38
N ALA A 229 1.24 0.93 27.98
CA ALA A 229 1.94 1.95 28.73
C ALA A 229 3.16 2.47 27.94
N ALA A 230 3.06 2.49 26.59
CA ALA A 230 4.11 2.96 25.70
C ALA A 230 4.74 4.25 26.23
N ASP A 231 6.01 4.14 26.59
CA ASP A 231 6.86 5.22 27.03
C ASP A 231 7.74 5.58 25.83
N LEU A 232 7.75 6.87 25.49
CA LEU A 232 8.52 7.45 24.38
C LEU A 232 10.02 7.08 24.40
N MET A 233 10.51 6.58 25.52
CA MET A 233 11.90 6.17 25.73
C MET A 233 12.19 4.69 25.44
N TYR A 234 11.16 3.87 25.23
CA TYR A 234 11.27 2.41 25.08
C TYR A 234 10.51 1.93 23.83
N LYS A 235 10.48 0.62 23.58
CA LYS A 235 9.85 0.08 22.37
C LYS A 235 8.33 0.17 22.45
N ASP A 236 7.72 0.79 21.45
CA ASP A 236 6.26 0.88 21.35
C ASP A 236 5.60 -0.47 20.98
N PHE A 237 6.35 -1.39 20.37
CA PHE A 237 5.84 -2.71 20.00
C PHE A 237 6.90 -3.82 19.99
N LEU A 238 6.42 -5.06 20.12
CA LEU A 238 7.19 -6.30 20.02
C LEU A 238 6.59 -7.20 18.93
N TRP A 239 7.42 -8.06 18.34
CA TRP A 239 7.06 -8.91 17.22
C TRP A 239 7.46 -10.36 17.44
N VAL A 240 6.53 -11.28 17.18
CA VAL A 240 6.72 -12.72 17.33
C VAL A 240 6.25 -13.45 16.08
N SER A 241 7.19 -14.04 15.32
CA SER A 241 6.91 -14.77 14.07
C SER A 241 6.60 -16.24 14.30
N TYR A 242 5.56 -16.73 13.63
CA TYR A 242 5.15 -18.14 13.65
C TYR A 242 6.06 -19.01 12.78
N GLU A 243 6.11 -20.30 13.06
CA GLU A 243 6.74 -21.31 12.18
C GLU A 243 5.89 -21.56 10.92
N ASN A 244 4.56 -21.67 11.10
CA ASN A 244 3.58 -21.77 10.00
C ASN A 244 2.54 -20.65 10.13
N GLY A 245 2.06 -20.15 9.01
CA GLY A 245 1.02 -19.14 8.96
C GLY A 245 -0.37 -19.70 9.27
N ILE A 246 -1.26 -18.85 9.77
CA ILE A 246 -2.68 -19.16 9.96
C ILE A 246 -3.46 -18.32 8.97
N GLY A 247 -4.20 -18.94 8.06
CA GLY A 247 -4.82 -18.20 6.96
C GLY A 247 -5.84 -19.01 6.18
N PHE A 248 -6.33 -18.42 5.10
CA PHE A 248 -7.33 -19.03 4.23
C PHE A 248 -7.23 -18.44 2.82
N ARG A 249 -7.83 -19.16 1.86
CA ARG A 249 -8.08 -18.66 0.51
C ARG A 249 -9.54 -18.29 0.35
N LEU A 250 -9.81 -17.21 -0.36
CA LEU A 250 -11.13 -16.82 -0.80
C LEU A 250 -11.14 -16.74 -2.32
N ASN A 251 -12.18 -17.32 -2.93
CA ASN A 251 -12.40 -17.32 -4.37
C ASN A 251 -13.69 -16.57 -4.71
N ASN A 252 -13.90 -16.27 -6.00
CA ASN A 252 -15.10 -15.57 -6.49
C ASN A 252 -15.35 -14.26 -5.72
N LEU A 253 -14.28 -13.52 -5.45
CA LEU A 253 -14.36 -12.22 -4.80
C LEU A 253 -14.70 -11.14 -5.82
N HIS A 254 -15.55 -10.22 -5.38
CA HIS A 254 -15.84 -9.01 -6.12
C HIS A 254 -14.74 -7.98 -5.89
N GLY A 255 -14.28 -7.35 -6.96
CA GLY A 255 -13.28 -6.31 -6.88
C GLY A 255 -13.38 -5.26 -7.98
N ILE A 256 -12.95 -4.05 -7.63
CA ILE A 256 -12.66 -2.99 -8.61
C ILE A 256 -11.14 -2.89 -8.73
N ILE A 257 -10.66 -2.87 -9.96
CA ILE A 257 -9.23 -2.88 -10.29
C ILE A 257 -8.91 -1.62 -11.08
N PHE A 258 -7.98 -0.82 -10.57
CA PHE A 258 -7.40 0.30 -11.29
C PHE A 258 -6.08 -0.18 -11.88
N LYS A 259 -6.05 -0.42 -13.19
CA LYS A 259 -4.84 -0.85 -13.91
C LYS A 259 -4.22 0.34 -14.61
N PHE A 260 -2.98 0.65 -14.28
CA PHE A 260 -2.24 1.74 -14.89
C PHE A 260 -1.22 1.22 -15.89
N ASN A 261 -1.09 1.95 -16.99
CA ASN A 261 0.08 1.84 -17.86
C ASN A 261 1.24 2.56 -17.16
N SER A 262 2.27 1.79 -16.79
CA SER A 262 3.43 2.31 -16.05
C SER A 262 4.13 3.48 -16.79
N SER A 263 4.19 3.46 -18.12
CA SER A 263 4.80 4.55 -18.89
C SER A 263 4.00 5.85 -18.76
N SER A 264 2.69 5.78 -19.00
CA SER A 264 1.82 6.96 -18.99
C SER A 264 1.62 7.51 -17.58
N LEU A 265 1.56 6.62 -16.59
CA LEU A 265 1.55 6.98 -15.18
C LEU A 265 2.84 7.71 -14.80
N ASN A 266 4.01 7.21 -15.20
CA ASN A 266 5.27 7.87 -14.94
C ASN A 266 5.33 9.25 -15.61
N ASP A 267 4.92 9.36 -16.88
CA ASP A 267 4.85 10.65 -17.57
C ASP A 267 3.96 11.65 -16.83
N TYR A 268 2.82 11.21 -16.29
CA TYR A 268 1.92 12.04 -15.50
C TYR A 268 2.56 12.50 -14.19
N ILE A 269 3.21 11.59 -13.45
CA ILE A 269 3.90 11.93 -12.21
C ILE A 269 5.06 12.88 -12.47
N SER A 270 5.90 12.62 -13.47
CA SER A 270 6.99 13.51 -13.88
C SER A 270 6.47 14.89 -14.29
N PHE A 271 5.36 14.94 -15.03
CA PHE A 271 4.71 16.22 -15.36
C PHE A 271 4.30 16.99 -14.10
N LEU A 272 3.67 16.33 -13.11
CA LEU A 272 3.27 16.99 -11.86
C LEU A 272 4.48 17.49 -11.06
N ILE A 273 5.54 16.67 -10.96
CA ILE A 273 6.79 17.05 -10.28
C ILE A 273 7.42 18.28 -10.94
N ASN A 274 7.49 18.31 -12.28
CA ASN A 274 8.14 19.38 -13.03
C ASN A 274 7.33 20.68 -13.06
N ASN A 275 6.02 20.61 -12.84
CA ASN A 275 5.13 21.78 -12.92
C ASN A 275 4.58 22.24 -11.56
N ASN A 276 4.86 21.53 -10.47
CA ASN A 276 4.42 21.90 -9.13
C ASN A 276 5.53 21.68 -8.10
N GLN A 277 6.23 22.76 -7.76
CA GLN A 277 7.34 22.74 -6.81
C GLN A 277 6.93 22.22 -5.42
N GLU A 278 5.70 22.48 -4.99
CA GLU A 278 5.23 21.98 -3.69
C GLU A 278 5.08 20.45 -3.70
N ILE A 279 4.53 19.87 -4.77
CA ILE A 279 4.48 18.41 -4.93
C ILE A 279 5.90 17.82 -4.99
N LYS A 280 6.82 18.47 -5.72
CA LYS A 280 8.23 18.07 -5.80
C LYS A 280 8.87 18.05 -4.41
N ASP A 281 8.78 19.14 -3.64
CA ASP A 281 9.37 19.25 -2.31
C ASP A 281 8.82 18.16 -1.36
N TRP A 282 7.49 17.95 -1.35
CA TRP A 282 6.86 16.94 -0.50
C TRP A 282 7.31 15.52 -0.87
N LEU A 283 7.33 15.17 -2.15
CA LEU A 283 7.75 13.83 -2.60
C LEU A 283 9.26 13.62 -2.35
N CYS A 284 10.11 14.60 -2.64
CA CYS A 284 11.55 14.51 -2.43
C CYS A 284 11.90 14.37 -0.95
N MET A 285 11.28 15.18 -0.08
CA MET A 285 11.46 15.06 1.37
C MET A 285 11.01 13.68 1.86
N LYS A 286 9.79 13.24 1.49
CA LYS A 286 9.27 11.94 1.92
C LYS A 286 10.15 10.79 1.45
N MET A 287 10.59 10.81 0.19
CA MET A 287 11.45 9.78 -0.40
C MET A 287 12.83 9.75 0.27
N SER A 288 13.53 10.88 0.33
CA SER A 288 14.88 10.97 0.88
C SER A 288 14.92 10.51 2.34
N ILE A 289 13.92 10.88 3.15
CA ILE A 289 13.85 10.47 4.56
C ILE A 289 13.47 8.99 4.69
N TYR A 290 12.53 8.49 3.87
CA TYR A 290 12.05 7.11 3.97
C TYR A 290 13.05 6.06 3.45
N PHE A 291 13.83 6.40 2.41
CA PHE A 291 14.83 5.50 1.83
C PHE A 291 16.26 5.78 2.30
N GLY A 292 16.60 7.02 2.65
CA GLY A 292 17.98 7.48 2.88
C GLY A 292 18.74 7.62 1.56
N ASP A 293 20.07 7.65 1.62
CA ASP A 293 20.98 7.82 0.48
C ASP A 293 21.09 6.57 -0.43
N LYS A 294 20.02 5.80 -0.57
CA LYS A 294 20.01 4.58 -1.39
C LYS A 294 19.64 4.92 -2.82
N ASN A 295 20.48 4.48 -3.76
CA ASN A 295 20.18 4.55 -5.19
C ASN A 295 19.02 3.64 -5.60
N ASP A 296 18.77 2.56 -4.87
CA ASP A 296 17.64 1.64 -5.09
C ASP A 296 16.57 1.84 -4.00
N ILE A 297 15.35 2.17 -4.45
CA ILE A 297 14.17 2.39 -3.61
C ILE A 297 13.24 1.17 -3.54
N GLY A 298 13.71 -0.02 -3.87
CA GLY A 298 12.95 -1.27 -3.73
C GLY A 298 12.35 -1.48 -2.33
N LEU A 299 11.10 -1.94 -2.30
CA LEU A 299 10.36 -2.35 -1.11
C LEU A 299 10.05 -3.84 -1.14
N LYS A 300 10.21 -4.49 0.01
CA LYS A 300 9.74 -5.86 0.19
C LYS A 300 8.34 -5.80 0.78
N LYS A 301 7.35 -6.07 -0.06
CA LYS A 301 5.91 -6.01 0.26
C LYS A 301 5.51 -6.80 1.51
N TYR A 302 6.25 -7.87 1.81
CA TYR A 302 5.96 -8.81 2.90
C TYR A 302 7.04 -8.82 3.99
N SER A 303 7.91 -7.80 4.03
CA SER A 303 8.89 -7.70 5.12
C SER A 303 8.44 -6.71 6.17
N LEU A 304 8.65 -7.08 7.42
CA LEU A 304 8.82 -6.19 8.55
C LEU A 304 9.70 -4.99 8.19
N SER A 305 9.07 -3.87 7.87
CA SER A 305 9.76 -2.64 7.58
C SER A 305 9.90 -1.84 8.87
N GLN A 306 11.11 -1.79 9.44
CA GLN A 306 11.44 -0.74 10.41
C GLN A 306 11.68 0.62 9.72
N LYS A 307 11.39 0.73 8.41
CA LYS A 307 11.73 1.92 7.63
C LYS A 307 11.03 3.15 8.18
N GLY A 308 9.76 3.09 8.59
CA GLY A 308 9.10 4.22 9.24
C GLY A 308 9.87 4.75 10.45
N PHE A 309 10.37 3.88 11.34
CA PHE A 309 11.17 4.29 12.51
C PHE A 309 12.54 4.85 12.11
N LEU A 310 13.23 4.19 11.18
CA LEU A 310 14.51 4.67 10.65
C LEU A 310 14.34 6.01 9.93
N ALA A 311 13.21 6.21 9.27
CA ALA A 311 12.83 7.45 8.61
C ALA A 311 12.64 8.56 9.64
N MET A 312 11.91 8.32 10.74
CA MET A 312 11.80 9.31 11.83
C MET A 312 13.17 9.70 12.39
N LYS A 313 14.07 8.73 12.61
CA LYS A 313 15.44 9.02 13.08
C LYS A 313 16.24 9.86 12.08
N ARG A 314 16.21 9.50 10.79
CA ARG A 314 16.86 10.30 9.73
C ARG A 314 16.27 11.70 9.62
N PHE A 315 14.98 11.84 9.92
CA PHE A 315 14.33 13.14 9.94
C PHE A 315 14.82 13.98 11.12
N GLU A 316 15.02 13.41 12.31
CA GLU A 316 15.67 14.11 13.43
C GLU A 316 17.07 14.61 13.03
N ASP A 317 17.86 13.78 12.35
CA ASP A 317 19.20 14.15 11.86
C ASP A 317 19.12 15.25 10.77
N LEU A 318 18.08 15.24 9.92
CA LEU A 318 17.84 16.28 8.93
C LEU A 318 17.47 17.61 9.59
N ILE A 319 16.68 17.61 10.67
CA ILE A 319 16.38 18.84 11.42
C ILE A 319 17.67 19.50 11.92
N ASP A 320 18.63 18.72 12.42
CA ASP A 320 19.93 19.28 12.83
C ASP A 320 20.69 19.93 11.68
N LYS A 321 20.77 19.24 10.53
CA LYS A 321 21.43 19.80 9.35
C LYS A 321 20.76 21.10 8.91
N VAL A 322 19.43 21.15 8.90
CA VAL A 322 18.66 22.35 8.53
C VAL A 322 18.95 23.49 9.50
N VAL A 323 18.90 23.23 10.81
CA VAL A 323 19.16 24.25 11.84
C VAL A 323 20.60 24.76 11.79
N ASN A 324 21.56 23.94 11.37
CA ASN A 324 22.96 24.32 11.24
C ASN A 324 23.32 24.91 9.85
N GLY A 325 22.37 24.96 8.90
CA GLY A 325 22.65 25.40 7.53
C GLY A 325 23.50 24.42 6.70
N GLU A 326 23.50 23.14 7.05
CA GLU A 326 24.27 22.05 6.44
C GLU A 326 23.41 21.08 5.61
N ALA A 327 22.13 21.41 5.39
CA ALA A 327 21.21 20.54 4.66
C ALA A 327 21.36 20.72 3.16
N GLU A 328 21.61 19.62 2.45
CA GLU A 328 21.71 19.59 0.99
C GLU A 328 20.56 18.78 0.37
N GLU A 329 20.15 19.16 -0.84
CA GLU A 329 19.15 18.42 -1.60
C GLU A 329 19.76 17.13 -2.16
N SER A 330 19.10 16.00 -1.91
CA SER A 330 19.41 14.71 -2.54
C SER A 330 18.12 14.08 -3.03
N CYS A 331 17.79 14.31 -4.31
CA CYS A 331 16.59 13.78 -4.94
C CYS A 331 16.86 13.37 -6.39
N ASN A 332 16.95 12.06 -6.65
CA ASN A 332 17.06 11.52 -8.01
C ASN A 332 15.68 11.50 -8.68
N GLU A 333 15.55 12.11 -9.87
CA GLU A 333 14.25 12.31 -10.55
C GLU A 333 13.56 11.00 -11.00
N ASP A 334 14.33 10.00 -11.44
CA ASP A 334 13.76 8.70 -11.85
C ASP A 334 13.17 7.96 -10.65
N ASN A 335 13.92 7.91 -9.55
CA ASN A 335 13.45 7.36 -8.29
C ASN A 335 12.25 8.15 -7.75
N LEU A 336 12.26 9.48 -7.89
CA LEU A 336 11.16 10.32 -7.44
C LEU A 336 9.87 10.03 -8.22
N THR A 337 9.97 9.78 -9.53
CA THR A 337 8.83 9.42 -10.37
C THR A 337 8.26 8.05 -9.96
N LEU A 338 9.12 7.04 -9.79
CA LEU A 338 8.71 5.71 -9.31
C LEU A 338 8.12 5.76 -7.89
N PHE A 339 8.64 6.62 -7.03
CA PHE A 339 8.11 6.83 -5.69
C PHE A 339 6.73 7.52 -5.74
N GLY A 340 6.61 8.58 -6.53
CA GLY A 340 5.36 9.32 -6.72
C GLY A 340 4.24 8.42 -7.27
N SER A 341 4.55 7.51 -8.19
CA SER A 341 3.56 6.55 -8.70
C SER A 341 3.07 5.60 -7.60
N LEU A 342 3.94 5.07 -6.75
CA LEU A 342 3.54 4.27 -5.58
C LEU A 342 2.63 5.10 -4.65
N VAL A 343 3.07 6.31 -4.30
CA VAL A 343 2.35 7.19 -3.36
C VAL A 343 0.96 7.51 -3.89
N LEU A 344 0.81 7.77 -5.19
CA LEU A 344 -0.49 7.99 -5.81
C LEU A 344 -1.39 6.75 -5.70
N LEU A 345 -0.91 5.57 -6.09
CA LEU A 345 -1.68 4.33 -6.05
C LEU A 345 -2.08 3.95 -4.62
N HIS A 346 -1.18 4.12 -3.66
CA HIS A 346 -1.44 3.85 -2.25
C HIS A 346 -2.47 4.82 -1.66
N THR A 347 -2.32 6.12 -1.95
CA THR A 347 -3.29 7.13 -1.51
C THR A 347 -4.66 6.92 -2.16
N LEU A 348 -4.69 6.52 -3.44
CA LEU A 348 -5.92 6.21 -4.16
C LEU A 348 -6.67 5.04 -3.49
N ALA A 349 -5.95 3.98 -3.09
CA ALA A 349 -6.54 2.85 -2.39
C ALA A 349 -7.23 3.28 -1.08
N HIS A 350 -6.57 4.17 -0.33
CA HIS A 350 -7.12 4.73 0.89
C HIS A 350 -8.39 5.53 0.60
N VAL A 351 -8.32 6.50 -0.30
CA VAL A 351 -9.46 7.39 -0.60
C VAL A 351 -10.68 6.61 -1.10
N ILE A 352 -10.49 5.56 -1.92
CA ILE A 352 -11.62 4.73 -2.35
C ILE A 352 -12.26 4.04 -1.15
N ILE A 353 -11.48 3.48 -0.24
CA ILE A 353 -12.04 2.79 0.93
C ILE A 353 -12.68 3.80 1.90
N THR A 354 -11.95 4.82 2.33
CA THR A 354 -12.37 5.71 3.43
C THR A 354 -13.37 6.78 2.99
N ASN A 355 -13.24 7.31 1.77
CA ASN A 355 -14.07 8.43 1.32
C ASN A 355 -15.19 8.03 0.37
N ILE A 356 -15.14 6.82 -0.23
CA ILE A 356 -16.19 6.35 -1.13
C ILE A 356 -16.94 5.17 -0.49
N LEU A 357 -16.24 4.09 -0.14
CA LEU A 357 -16.90 2.84 0.29
C LEU A 357 -17.41 2.88 1.73
N GLU A 358 -16.63 3.37 2.68
CA GLU A 358 -17.04 3.47 4.07
C GLU A 358 -18.33 4.29 4.24
N PRO A 359 -18.49 5.48 3.62
CA PRO A 359 -19.76 6.22 3.64
C PRO A 359 -20.95 5.47 3.01
N MET A 360 -20.71 4.61 2.01
CA MET A 360 -21.75 3.79 1.37
C MET A 360 -22.19 2.58 2.19
N SER A 361 -21.49 2.29 3.28
CA SER A 361 -21.62 1.04 4.03
C SER A 361 -22.13 1.28 5.45
N SER A 362 -22.87 0.31 6.01
CA SER A 362 -23.38 0.41 7.38
C SER A 362 -22.24 0.30 8.42
N ILE A 363 -22.48 0.78 9.65
CA ILE A 363 -21.51 0.90 10.75
C ILE A 363 -20.60 -0.35 10.88
N ASN A 364 -19.27 -0.14 10.89
CA ASN A 364 -18.15 -1.12 10.97
C ASN A 364 -17.62 -1.74 9.66
N ALA A 365 -17.63 -0.99 8.56
CA ALA A 365 -17.21 -1.49 7.25
C ALA A 365 -15.70 -1.54 6.95
N SER A 366 -14.84 -0.93 7.78
CA SER A 366 -13.38 -0.97 7.59
C SER A 366 -12.80 -2.40 7.60
N GLY A 367 -13.58 -3.37 8.09
CA GLY A 367 -13.24 -4.80 8.06
C GLY A 367 -13.71 -5.58 6.83
N ASN A 368 -14.55 -4.97 5.99
CA ASN A 368 -15.20 -5.63 4.85
C ASN A 368 -14.43 -5.45 3.55
N PHE A 369 -13.63 -4.39 3.47
CA PHE A 369 -12.83 -4.06 2.30
C PHE A 369 -11.36 -4.25 2.61
N THR A 370 -10.63 -4.68 1.59
CA THR A 370 -9.18 -4.69 1.62
C THR A 370 -8.64 -4.25 0.28
N TYR A 371 -7.35 -3.98 0.23
CA TYR A 371 -6.69 -3.65 -1.02
C TYR A 371 -5.37 -4.39 -1.19
N TYR A 372 -4.98 -4.51 -2.45
CA TYR A 372 -3.68 -5.01 -2.87
C TYR A 372 -3.13 -4.06 -3.93
N ILE A 373 -1.84 -3.73 -3.85
CA ILE A 373 -1.17 -2.85 -4.82
C ILE A 373 -0.11 -3.66 -5.53
N ALA A 374 -0.25 -3.93 -6.81
CA ALA A 374 0.87 -4.39 -7.63
C ALA A 374 1.69 -3.18 -8.08
N HIS A 375 3.00 -3.17 -7.87
CA HIS A 375 3.83 -2.03 -8.27
C HIS A 375 5.30 -2.42 -8.53
N PRO A 376 6.01 -1.78 -9.49
CA PRO A 376 7.42 -2.03 -9.76
C PRO A 376 8.36 -1.84 -8.57
N ILE A 377 8.01 -0.95 -7.64
CA ILE A 377 8.78 -0.77 -6.40
C ILE A 377 8.82 -2.04 -5.53
N PHE A 378 7.86 -2.95 -5.70
CA PHE A 378 7.84 -4.26 -5.05
C PHE A 378 8.48 -5.38 -5.88
N GLY A 379 9.04 -5.05 -7.05
CA GLY A 379 9.54 -6.02 -8.03
C GLY A 379 8.46 -6.64 -8.91
N GLU A 380 7.26 -6.07 -8.95
CA GLU A 380 6.15 -6.54 -9.81
C GLU A 380 6.15 -5.83 -11.17
N LEU A 381 5.64 -6.49 -12.22
CA LEU A 381 5.65 -5.93 -13.58
C LEU A 381 4.53 -4.91 -13.84
N SER A 382 3.50 -4.89 -13.01
CA SER A 382 2.31 -4.05 -13.19
C SER A 382 2.21 -2.94 -12.14
N SER A 383 1.50 -1.88 -12.50
CA SER A 383 1.07 -0.80 -11.60
C SER A 383 -0.45 -0.89 -11.46
N SER A 384 -0.95 -1.46 -10.37
CA SER A 384 -2.39 -1.70 -10.22
C SER A 384 -2.86 -1.64 -8.77
N VAL A 385 -4.07 -1.15 -8.56
CA VAL A 385 -4.75 -1.14 -7.25
C VAL A 385 -5.98 -2.01 -7.34
N TYR A 386 -6.04 -3.03 -6.49
CA TYR A 386 -7.16 -3.92 -6.34
C TYR A 386 -7.89 -3.53 -5.07
N ILE A 387 -9.17 -3.17 -5.18
CA ILE A 387 -10.06 -3.00 -4.02
C ILE A 387 -11.01 -4.19 -4.01
N VAL A 388 -11.04 -4.93 -2.91
CA VAL A 388 -11.69 -6.24 -2.84
C VAL A 388 -12.61 -6.34 -1.62
N GLU A 389 -13.80 -6.89 -1.83
CA GLU A 389 -14.69 -7.31 -0.74
C GLU A 389 -14.15 -8.60 -0.12
N SER A 390 -13.87 -8.58 1.18
CA SER A 390 -13.20 -9.67 1.91
C SER A 390 -14.16 -10.81 2.30
N ILE A 391 -15.15 -11.11 1.44
CA ILE A 391 -16.16 -12.15 1.63
C ILE A 391 -16.51 -12.82 0.29
N TYR A 392 -16.78 -14.13 0.34
CA TYR A 392 -17.20 -14.92 -0.81
C TYR A 392 -18.45 -14.34 -1.48
N GLY A 393 -18.41 -14.11 -2.79
CA GLY A 393 -19.54 -13.56 -3.57
C GLY A 393 -19.81 -12.06 -3.34
N GLY A 394 -19.01 -11.39 -2.49
CA GLY A 394 -19.13 -9.97 -2.20
C GLY A 394 -20.33 -9.58 -1.32
N LEU A 395 -20.26 -8.38 -0.75
CA LEU A 395 -21.39 -7.72 -0.07
C LEU A 395 -22.24 -6.90 -1.05
N GLY A 396 -21.73 -6.65 -2.25
CA GLY A 396 -22.44 -5.91 -3.31
C GLY A 396 -22.16 -4.40 -3.33
N TYR A 397 -21.32 -3.88 -2.43
CA TYR A 397 -20.89 -2.47 -2.45
C TYR A 397 -20.03 -2.18 -3.66
N LEU A 398 -19.06 -3.05 -3.98
CA LEU A 398 -18.20 -2.88 -5.16
C LEU A 398 -18.98 -3.07 -6.47
N LYS A 399 -19.99 -3.95 -6.48
CA LYS A 399 -20.89 -4.09 -7.61
C LYS A 399 -21.71 -2.82 -7.83
N THR A 400 -22.26 -2.23 -6.76
CA THR A 400 -22.95 -0.94 -6.81
C THR A 400 -22.02 0.17 -7.29
N LEU A 401 -20.82 0.29 -6.72
CA LEU A 401 -19.84 1.28 -7.13
C LEU A 401 -19.45 1.11 -8.61
N SER A 402 -19.34 -0.13 -9.10
CA SER A 402 -19.06 -0.39 -10.52
C SER A 402 -20.14 0.18 -11.45
N ILE A 403 -21.41 0.06 -11.05
CA ILE A 403 -22.56 0.62 -11.79
C ILE A 403 -22.50 2.15 -11.73
N MET A 404 -22.17 2.72 -10.57
CA MET A 404 -22.06 4.17 -10.39
C MET A 404 -20.96 4.77 -11.26
N ILE A 405 -19.77 4.15 -11.31
CA ILE A 405 -18.65 4.59 -12.17
C ILE A 405 -19.07 4.54 -13.64
N ASN A 406 -19.62 3.42 -14.08
CA ASN A 406 -19.96 3.20 -15.49
C ASN A 406 -21.11 4.10 -15.98
N LYS A 407 -22.07 4.45 -15.10
CA LYS A 407 -23.19 5.33 -15.46
C LYS A 407 -22.93 6.82 -15.21
N GLY A 408 -21.81 7.17 -14.59
CA GLY A 408 -21.56 8.55 -14.16
C GLY A 408 -22.56 9.02 -13.13
N ASP A 409 -22.71 8.25 -12.06
CA ASP A 409 -23.67 8.54 -11.01
C ASP A 409 -23.44 9.92 -10.36
N LYS A 410 -24.54 10.64 -10.12
CA LYS A 410 -24.50 12.01 -9.61
C LYS A 410 -24.00 12.08 -8.17
N GLU A 411 -24.34 11.11 -7.32
CA GLU A 411 -23.87 11.09 -5.94
C GLU A 411 -22.37 10.83 -5.90
N LEU A 412 -21.88 9.87 -6.70
CA LEU A 412 -20.44 9.62 -6.83
C LEU A 412 -19.70 10.85 -7.39
N SER A 413 -20.26 11.50 -8.42
CA SER A 413 -19.72 12.74 -8.98
C SER A 413 -19.66 13.86 -7.94
N ASN A 414 -20.68 13.99 -7.08
CA ASN A 414 -20.70 14.97 -5.99
C ASN A 414 -19.64 14.65 -4.93
N VAL A 415 -19.42 13.38 -4.60
CA VAL A 415 -18.35 12.96 -3.68
C VAL A 415 -16.99 13.34 -4.27
N LEU A 416 -16.72 12.95 -5.52
CA LEU A 416 -15.44 13.19 -6.19
C LEU A 416 -15.15 14.69 -6.39
N SER A 417 -16.14 15.49 -6.77
CA SER A 417 -15.98 16.94 -6.91
C SER A 417 -15.81 17.67 -5.57
N ASN A 418 -16.38 17.15 -4.48
CA ASN A 418 -16.25 17.78 -3.16
C ASN A 418 -14.94 17.46 -2.46
N LEU A 419 -14.29 16.32 -2.75
CA LEU A 419 -13.02 15.94 -2.14
C LEU A 419 -11.91 17.01 -2.29
N PRO A 420 -11.66 17.57 -3.50
CA PRO A 420 -10.75 18.69 -3.65
C PRO A 420 -11.07 19.90 -2.76
N ASN A 421 -12.35 20.22 -2.58
CA ASN A 421 -12.77 21.32 -1.70
C ASN A 421 -12.46 21.03 -0.23
N VAL A 422 -12.71 19.80 0.23
CA VAL A 422 -12.36 19.35 1.58
C VAL A 422 -10.84 19.43 1.80
N TYR A 423 -10.05 18.98 0.83
CA TYR A 423 -8.59 19.03 0.90
C TYR A 423 -8.06 20.47 0.92
N ASN A 424 -8.59 21.35 0.09
CA ASN A 424 -8.24 22.77 0.05
C ASN A 424 -8.64 23.49 1.35
N ALA A 425 -9.81 23.18 1.92
CA ALA A 425 -10.22 23.72 3.22
C ALA A 425 -9.30 23.27 4.36
N HIS A 426 -8.85 22.01 4.32
CA HIS A 426 -7.87 21.48 5.28
C HIS A 426 -6.53 22.20 5.12
N GLU A 427 -6.04 22.40 3.89
CA GLU A 427 -4.84 23.20 3.59
C GLU A 427 -4.95 24.63 4.15
N GLY A 428 -6.10 25.28 3.99
CA GLY A 428 -6.34 26.61 4.55
C GLY A 428 -6.26 26.65 6.08
N LYS A 429 -6.75 25.63 6.77
CA LYS A 429 -6.61 25.50 8.24
C LYS A 429 -5.15 25.29 8.65
N LEU A 430 -4.43 24.45 7.91
CA LEU A 430 -3.02 24.17 8.12
C LEU A 430 -2.16 25.44 7.99
N ASN A 431 -2.36 26.20 6.91
CA ASN A 431 -1.63 27.44 6.68
C ASN A 431 -1.90 28.51 7.76
N LYS A 432 -3.14 28.58 8.25
CA LYS A 432 -3.47 29.45 9.40
C LYS A 432 -2.75 29.00 10.68
N ALA A 433 -2.67 27.70 10.94
CA ALA A 433 -1.95 27.16 12.08
C ALA A 433 -0.44 27.45 12.01
N LEU A 434 0.18 27.27 10.84
CA LEU A 434 1.58 27.62 10.61
C LEU A 434 1.84 29.11 10.82
N ASN A 435 1.01 29.99 10.27
CA ASN A 435 1.16 31.44 10.45
C ASN A 435 0.96 31.89 11.91
N GLY A 436 0.11 31.20 12.67
CA GLY A 436 -0.17 31.48 14.08
C GLY A 436 0.76 30.77 15.08
N LEU A 437 1.66 29.90 14.60
CA LEU A 437 2.41 28.96 15.43
C LEU A 437 3.20 29.65 16.54
N GLY A 438 3.87 30.77 16.24
CA GLY A 438 4.61 31.55 17.21
C GLY A 438 3.80 31.92 18.45
N ASN A 439 2.58 32.43 18.24
CA ASN A 439 1.69 32.82 19.34
C ASN A 439 1.21 31.62 20.15
N VAL A 440 0.85 30.52 19.47
CA VAL A 440 0.35 29.31 20.11
C VAL A 440 1.43 28.67 20.99
N ILE A 441 2.65 28.51 20.48
CA ILE A 441 3.76 27.91 21.23
C ILE A 441 4.17 28.81 22.41
N ASN A 442 4.16 30.12 22.24
CA ASN A 442 4.49 31.06 23.32
C ASN A 442 3.52 30.99 24.52
N ASN A 443 2.29 30.50 24.35
CA ASN A 443 1.35 30.30 25.46
C ASN A 443 1.85 29.27 26.49
N PHE A 444 2.75 28.38 26.09
CA PHE A 444 3.32 27.36 26.98
C PHE A 444 4.52 27.85 27.79
N SER A 445 5.02 29.08 27.56
CA SER A 445 6.20 29.65 28.23
C SER A 445 6.11 29.74 29.76
N LYS A 446 4.90 29.67 30.33
CA LYS A 446 4.69 29.64 31.79
C LYS A 446 4.87 28.25 32.40
N LYS A 447 4.75 27.19 31.60
CA LYS A 447 4.75 25.78 32.04
C LYS A 447 5.94 24.98 31.51
N LEU A 448 6.60 25.46 30.45
CA LEU A 448 7.76 24.82 29.82
C LEU A 448 8.99 25.73 29.89
N ASP A 449 10.17 25.10 29.91
CA ASP A 449 11.45 25.79 29.85
C ASP A 449 11.58 26.60 28.55
N LYS A 450 12.12 27.81 28.66
CA LYS A 450 12.26 28.75 27.52
C LYS A 450 13.07 28.17 26.37
N GLU A 451 14.04 27.31 26.64
CA GLU A 451 14.84 26.67 25.59
C GLU A 451 14.00 25.71 24.73
N ILE A 452 13.02 25.02 25.33
CA ILE A 452 12.11 24.13 24.59
C ILE A 452 11.26 24.97 23.62
N ILE A 453 10.70 26.08 24.11
CA ILE A 453 9.89 27.01 23.29
C ILE A 453 10.75 27.58 22.15
N GLN A 454 11.92 28.14 22.47
CA GLN A 454 12.78 28.78 21.48
C GLN A 454 13.31 27.78 20.44
N THR A 455 13.68 26.57 20.86
CA THR A 455 14.14 25.52 19.94
C THR A 455 13.01 25.08 19.01
N THR A 456 11.78 24.96 19.51
CA THR A 456 10.62 24.62 18.70
C THR A 456 10.40 25.67 17.60
N LEU A 457 10.38 26.95 17.95
CA LEU A 457 10.22 28.04 16.98
C LEU A 457 11.38 28.11 16.00
N ASN A 458 12.61 27.90 16.48
CA ASN A 458 13.80 27.89 15.64
C ASN A 458 13.72 26.80 14.57
N ILE A 459 13.29 25.57 14.93
CA ILE A 459 13.14 24.48 13.97
C ILE A 459 12.25 24.88 12.78
N PHE A 460 11.10 25.51 13.02
CA PHE A 460 10.19 25.91 11.93
C PHE A 460 10.73 27.08 11.11
N ASN A 461 11.34 28.07 11.76
CA ASN A 461 11.93 29.22 11.07
C ASN A 461 13.10 28.79 10.17
N GLU A 462 14.03 28.01 10.72
CA GLU A 462 15.17 27.49 9.98
C GLU A 462 14.74 26.52 8.89
N TRP A 463 13.66 25.75 9.10
CA TRP A 463 13.10 24.93 8.03
C TRP A 463 12.64 25.76 6.83
N GLN A 464 11.98 26.89 7.07
CA GLN A 464 11.53 27.74 5.98
C GLN A 464 12.70 28.41 5.23
N LEU A 465 13.79 28.72 5.94
CA LEU A 465 14.92 29.49 5.41
C LEU A 465 16.02 28.61 4.77
N ASN A 466 16.35 27.50 5.42
CA ASN A 466 17.55 26.70 5.16
C ASN A 466 17.24 25.25 4.74
N SER A 467 15.98 24.83 4.71
CA SER A 467 15.63 23.50 4.21
C SER A 467 15.78 23.41 2.69
N PRO A 468 16.28 22.28 2.15
CA PRO A 468 16.19 21.99 0.72
C PRO A 468 14.75 21.81 0.24
N PHE A 469 13.76 21.73 1.15
CA PHE A 469 12.35 21.52 0.85
C PHE A 469 11.47 22.65 1.44
N PRO A 470 11.64 23.91 1.00
CA PRO A 470 11.05 25.08 1.67
C PRO A 470 9.52 25.16 1.60
N LYS A 471 8.85 24.40 0.72
CA LYS A 471 7.37 24.30 0.67
C LYS A 471 6.80 23.24 1.62
N THR A 472 7.62 22.66 2.48
CA THR A 472 7.25 21.65 3.48
C THR A 472 7.49 22.17 4.90
N PHE A 473 7.25 21.33 5.91
CA PHE A 473 7.54 21.63 7.30
C PHE A 473 7.82 20.34 8.08
N PRO A 474 8.46 20.39 9.25
CA PRO A 474 8.81 19.19 10.01
C PRO A 474 7.59 18.51 10.64
N ASN A 475 7.60 17.17 10.69
CA ASN A 475 6.51 16.39 11.28
C ASN A 475 6.48 16.52 12.83
N HIS A 476 5.29 16.72 13.41
CA HIS A 476 5.12 16.91 14.85
C HIS A 476 5.68 15.77 15.72
N LEU A 477 5.60 14.51 15.28
CA LEU A 477 6.16 13.37 16.02
C LEU A 477 7.70 13.39 16.04
N VAL A 478 8.31 13.90 14.97
CA VAL A 478 9.78 14.05 14.87
C VAL A 478 10.24 15.17 15.78
N ILE A 479 9.52 16.30 15.79
CA ILE A 479 9.81 17.41 16.71
C ILE A 479 9.68 16.95 18.17
N ARG A 480 8.63 16.19 18.49
CA ARG A 480 8.47 15.56 19.80
C ARG A 480 9.68 14.71 20.18
N ASN A 481 10.13 13.82 19.30
CA ASN A 481 11.29 12.96 19.57
C ASN A 481 12.57 13.78 19.76
N TYR A 482 12.81 14.73 18.86
CA TYR A 482 13.96 15.61 18.87
C TYR A 482 14.07 16.39 20.19
N LEU A 483 12.98 17.04 20.61
CA LEU A 483 12.93 17.82 21.85
C LEU A 483 12.97 16.89 23.07
N GLY A 484 12.22 15.79 23.06
CA GLY A 484 12.17 14.84 24.16
C GLY A 484 13.52 14.22 24.47
N LYS A 485 14.32 13.94 23.43
CA LYS A 485 15.69 13.42 23.56
C LYS A 485 16.65 14.45 24.16
N ARG A 486 16.61 15.70 23.70
CA ARG A 486 17.53 16.78 24.12
C ARG A 486 17.20 17.36 25.48
N PHE A 487 15.91 17.52 25.76
CA PHE A 487 15.39 18.15 26.95
C PHE A 487 14.74 17.15 27.90
N SER A 488 15.13 15.87 27.85
CA SER A 488 14.51 14.78 28.61
C SER A 488 14.38 15.09 30.11
N GLN A 489 15.39 15.70 30.72
CA GLN A 489 15.36 16.06 32.15
C GLN A 489 14.35 17.17 32.42
N LYS A 490 14.28 18.18 31.55
CA LYS A 490 13.36 19.31 31.66
C LYS A 490 11.92 18.89 31.39
N VAL A 491 11.68 18.09 30.35
CA VAL A 491 10.35 17.57 29.98
C VAL A 491 9.78 16.65 31.08
N ASN A 492 10.63 15.87 31.75
CA ASN A 492 10.20 14.90 32.76
C ASN A 492 10.38 15.38 34.20
N MET A 493 10.53 16.69 34.42
CA MET A 493 10.70 17.28 35.74
C MET A 493 9.56 16.91 36.70
N ASP A 494 8.31 17.06 36.23
CA ASP A 494 7.09 16.70 36.95
C ASP A 494 5.95 16.35 35.97
N SER A 495 4.79 15.95 36.52
CA SER A 495 3.63 15.56 35.72
C SER A 495 3.04 16.71 34.89
N ASP A 496 3.05 17.93 35.42
CA ASP A 496 2.42 19.09 34.80
C ASP A 496 3.27 19.59 33.64
N THR A 497 4.60 19.62 33.79
CA THR A 497 5.52 19.91 32.69
C THR A 497 5.40 18.86 31.59
N ARG A 498 5.32 17.57 31.95
CA ARG A 498 5.15 16.49 30.96
C ARG A 498 3.85 16.63 30.19
N GLN A 499 2.76 17.00 30.88
CA GLN A 499 1.46 17.23 30.23
C GLN A 499 1.51 18.47 29.32
N ALA A 500 2.07 19.59 29.80
CA ALA A 500 2.23 20.79 29.00
C ALA A 500 3.06 20.57 27.73
N PHE A 501 4.09 19.71 27.80
CA PHE A 501 4.87 19.33 26.62
C PHE A 501 4.03 18.55 25.62
N LYS A 502 3.23 17.58 26.08
CA LYS A 502 2.29 16.83 25.21
C LYS A 502 1.26 17.75 24.55
N ASP A 503 0.71 18.69 25.31
CA ASP A 503 -0.26 19.66 24.82
C ASP A 503 0.39 20.55 23.75
N MET A 504 1.59 21.08 23.99
CA MET A 504 2.34 21.87 23.01
C MET A 504 2.61 21.10 21.71
N ILE A 505 3.01 19.84 21.78
CA ILE A 505 3.21 18.98 20.60
C ILE A 505 1.89 18.77 19.83
N SER A 506 0.76 18.67 20.54
CA SER A 506 -0.56 18.46 19.92
C SER A 506 -1.08 19.70 19.19
N GLU A 507 -0.58 20.89 19.53
CA GLU A 507 -0.85 22.15 18.84
C GLU A 507 -0.01 22.33 17.56
N LEU A 508 1.02 21.49 17.35
CA LEU A 508 1.81 21.53 16.13
C LEU A 508 0.97 21.08 14.91
N PRO A 509 1.33 21.53 13.69
CA PRO A 509 0.65 21.12 12.47
C PRO A 509 0.57 19.59 12.30
N LEU A 510 -0.64 19.03 12.44
CA LEU A 510 -0.85 17.58 12.45
C LEU A 510 -0.89 16.95 11.05
N CYS A 511 -1.35 17.67 10.04
CA CYS A 511 -1.51 17.14 8.67
C CYS A 511 -0.26 17.38 7.82
N TRP A 512 0.52 16.33 7.56
CA TRP A 512 1.83 16.41 6.90
C TRP A 512 1.77 15.94 5.43
N ASP A 513 1.04 16.71 4.61
CA ASP A 513 0.60 16.30 3.25
C ASP A 513 -0.11 14.92 3.27
N GLY A 514 -0.82 14.65 4.37
CA GLY A 514 -1.44 13.37 4.64
C GLY A 514 -1.62 13.15 6.14
N CYS A 515 -2.84 12.83 6.56
CA CYS A 515 -3.20 12.39 7.90
C CYS A 515 -4.47 11.54 7.83
N ASN A 516 -4.84 10.89 8.92
CA ASN A 516 -5.99 9.98 8.97
C ASN A 516 -7.33 10.70 8.75
N MET A 517 -7.37 12.03 8.95
CA MET A 517 -8.55 12.85 8.64
C MET A 517 -8.64 13.28 7.17
N CYS A 518 -7.63 13.01 6.33
CA CYS A 518 -7.67 13.34 4.92
C CYS A 518 -7.49 12.12 4.00
N VAL A 519 -6.34 11.44 4.08
CA VAL A 519 -5.98 10.34 3.16
C VAL A 519 -5.25 9.18 3.85
N GLY A 520 -5.04 9.24 5.16
CA GLY A 520 -4.47 8.16 5.97
C GLY A 520 -5.54 7.17 6.42
N MET A 521 -5.13 5.96 6.81
CA MET A 521 -6.03 4.92 7.31
C MET A 521 -5.60 4.46 8.70
N ASP A 522 -6.55 4.46 9.64
CA ASP A 522 -6.33 3.95 11.00
C ASP A 522 -6.11 2.43 11.03
N LYS A 523 -6.79 1.69 10.14
CA LYS A 523 -6.78 0.23 10.08
C LYS A 523 -6.81 -0.25 8.63
N GLY A 524 -6.26 -1.43 8.35
CA GLY A 524 -6.36 -2.07 7.03
C GLY A 524 -5.31 -1.66 6.00
N CYS A 525 -4.50 -0.63 6.29
CA CYS A 525 -3.35 -0.27 5.46
C CYS A 525 -2.29 -1.39 5.48
N ILE A 526 -1.63 -1.61 4.33
CA ILE A 526 -0.51 -2.57 4.22
C ILE A 526 0.77 -2.05 4.87
N PHE A 527 0.83 -0.74 5.17
CA PHE A 527 1.94 -0.06 5.83
C PHE A 527 1.59 0.32 7.27
N GLY A 528 2.59 0.26 8.16
CA GLY A 528 2.41 0.66 9.55
C GLY A 528 2.12 2.15 9.71
N PRO A 529 1.57 2.59 10.86
CA PRO A 529 1.28 4.00 11.12
C PRO A 529 2.48 4.95 11.02
N TYR A 530 3.70 4.45 11.23
CA TYR A 530 4.93 5.25 11.09
C TYR A 530 5.45 5.30 9.65
N ASP A 531 5.06 4.37 8.80
CA ASP A 531 5.39 4.37 7.37
C ASP A 531 4.40 5.25 6.58
N GLN A 532 3.11 5.18 6.93
CA GLN A 532 2.03 5.86 6.21
C GLN A 532 2.28 7.35 5.95
N PRO A 533 2.75 8.19 6.91
CA PRO A 533 2.99 9.61 6.66
C PRO A 533 3.96 9.89 5.50
N PHE A 534 4.89 8.97 5.22
CA PHE A 534 5.82 9.07 4.11
C PHE A 534 5.25 8.53 2.80
N LEU A 535 4.24 7.66 2.86
CA LEU A 535 3.77 6.86 1.72
C LEU A 535 2.39 7.28 1.20
N ILE A 536 1.83 8.37 1.70
CA ILE A 536 0.58 8.97 1.24
C ILE A 536 0.80 10.44 0.86
N SER A 537 0.01 10.97 -0.07
CA SER A 537 0.07 12.40 -0.43
C SER A 537 -1.30 12.95 -0.80
N ARG A 538 -1.79 13.90 0.02
CA ARG A 538 -3.04 14.62 -0.25
C ARG A 538 -2.92 15.46 -1.52
N LYS A 539 -1.80 16.17 -1.70
CA LYS A 539 -1.61 17.06 -2.86
C LYS A 539 -1.57 16.27 -4.17
N LEU A 540 -0.90 15.12 -4.17
CA LEU A 540 -0.82 14.27 -5.35
C LEU A 540 -2.18 13.67 -5.74
N ILE A 541 -2.90 13.08 -4.78
CA ILE A 541 -4.23 12.49 -5.06
C ILE A 541 -5.25 13.57 -5.46
N ASN A 542 -5.13 14.79 -4.95
CA ASN A 542 -5.99 15.90 -5.34
C ASN A 542 -5.88 16.22 -6.84
N GLN A 543 -4.66 16.19 -7.40
CA GLN A 543 -4.44 16.39 -8.84
C GLN A 543 -5.10 15.29 -9.66
N PHE A 544 -5.00 14.04 -9.21
CA PHE A 544 -5.59 12.90 -9.88
C PHE A 544 -7.13 12.93 -9.83
N ILE A 545 -7.71 13.10 -8.64
CA ILE A 545 -9.19 13.12 -8.47
C ILE A 545 -9.81 14.27 -9.24
N SER A 546 -9.14 15.42 -9.36
CA SER A 546 -9.64 16.56 -10.15
C SER A 546 -9.83 16.24 -11.64
N THR A 547 -9.35 15.08 -12.13
CA THR A 547 -9.57 14.63 -13.51
C THR A 547 -10.85 13.81 -13.69
N TYR A 548 -11.66 13.58 -12.64
CA TYR A 548 -12.74 12.59 -12.67
C TYR A 548 -13.78 12.83 -13.79
N ASP A 549 -14.09 14.09 -14.11
CA ASP A 549 -15.03 14.46 -15.17
C ASP A 549 -14.58 13.99 -16.58
N ASN A 550 -13.30 13.67 -16.76
CA ASN A 550 -12.75 13.19 -18.03
C ASN A 550 -13.04 11.71 -18.27
N TRP A 551 -13.45 10.95 -17.26
CA TRP A 551 -13.58 9.49 -17.36
C TRP A 551 -14.83 8.91 -16.68
N LEU A 552 -15.38 9.56 -15.67
CA LEU A 552 -16.57 9.09 -14.97
C LEU A 552 -17.79 9.09 -15.91
N GLY A 553 -18.45 7.94 -16.06
CA GLY A 553 -19.64 7.77 -16.91
C GLY A 553 -19.39 7.87 -18.42
N ARG A 554 -18.13 7.95 -18.87
CA ARG A 554 -17.81 8.04 -20.29
C ARG A 554 -17.49 6.67 -20.86
N THR A 555 -18.11 6.34 -21.99
CA THR A 555 -17.81 5.13 -22.76
C THR A 555 -17.12 5.42 -24.10
N SER A 556 -17.07 6.68 -24.52
CA SER A 556 -16.46 7.12 -25.78
C SER A 556 -15.55 8.33 -25.56
N PHE A 557 -14.36 8.28 -26.13
CA PHE A 557 -13.26 9.23 -25.90
C PHE A 557 -12.69 9.71 -27.25
N PRO A 558 -13.04 10.92 -27.71
CA PRO A 558 -12.48 11.48 -28.93
C PRO A 558 -11.11 12.11 -28.67
N PHE A 559 -10.16 11.86 -29.57
CA PHE A 559 -8.82 12.45 -29.55
C PHE A 559 -8.47 13.05 -30.91
N THR A 560 -7.86 14.23 -30.89
CA THR A 560 -7.44 14.98 -32.09
C THR A 560 -5.97 15.38 -32.08
N ASN A 561 -5.27 15.07 -30.99
CA ASN A 561 -3.85 15.32 -30.82
C ASN A 561 -3.20 14.12 -30.14
N ASN A 562 -1.86 14.06 -30.19
CA ASN A 562 -1.08 13.07 -29.47
C ASN A 562 -1.44 11.60 -29.79
N LEU A 563 -1.94 11.34 -31.01
CA LEU A 563 -2.56 10.06 -31.38
C LEU A 563 -1.59 8.87 -31.27
N TYR A 564 -0.31 9.08 -31.56
CA TYR A 564 0.72 8.06 -31.38
C TYR A 564 0.83 7.60 -29.92
N HIS A 565 0.80 8.54 -28.97
CA HIS A 565 0.84 8.19 -27.55
C HIS A 565 -0.47 7.56 -27.10
N ILE A 566 -1.63 7.98 -27.62
CA ILE A 566 -2.91 7.28 -27.35
C ILE A 566 -2.84 5.82 -27.83
N PHE A 567 -2.28 5.57 -29.02
CA PHE A 567 -2.05 4.22 -29.53
C PHE A 567 -1.11 3.41 -28.61
N VAL A 568 0.04 3.96 -28.25
CA VAL A 568 0.99 3.30 -27.34
C VAL A 568 0.36 3.04 -25.97
N ASP A 569 -0.39 4.01 -25.45
CA ASP A 569 -1.04 3.93 -24.15
C ASP A 569 -2.02 2.74 -24.12
N LEU A 570 -2.80 2.58 -25.19
CA LEU A 570 -3.74 1.47 -25.37
C LEU A 570 -3.04 0.12 -25.53
N VAL A 571 -2.02 0.01 -26.39
CA VAL A 571 -1.25 -1.23 -26.57
C VAL A 571 -0.66 -1.71 -25.23
N ASN A 572 -0.16 -0.78 -24.43
CA ASN A 572 0.35 -1.05 -23.10
C ASN A 572 -0.72 -1.37 -22.05
N LEU A 573 -2.02 -1.28 -22.37
CA LEU A 573 -3.13 -1.76 -21.52
C LEU A 573 -3.66 -3.14 -21.95
N ALA A 574 -3.23 -3.67 -23.09
CA ALA A 574 -3.61 -5.00 -23.55
C ALA A 574 -3.09 -6.08 -22.61
N GLU A 575 -3.90 -7.11 -22.38
CA GLU A 575 -3.59 -8.26 -21.52
C GLU A 575 -3.60 -9.60 -22.27
N ASN A 576 -4.42 -9.76 -23.32
CA ASN A 576 -4.61 -11.03 -24.00
C ASN A 576 -4.41 -10.91 -25.51
N ASP A 577 -5.12 -9.98 -26.15
CA ASP A 577 -5.10 -9.88 -27.62
C ASP A 577 -5.26 -8.46 -28.17
N ILE A 578 -4.71 -8.27 -29.36
CA ILE A 578 -4.84 -7.06 -30.17
C ILE A 578 -5.20 -7.46 -31.60
N LYS A 579 -6.28 -6.87 -32.11
CA LYS A 579 -6.77 -7.04 -33.49
C LYS A 579 -6.69 -5.69 -34.17
N LEU A 580 -5.90 -5.56 -35.24
CA LEU A 580 -5.66 -4.28 -35.89
C LEU A 580 -5.97 -4.39 -37.38
N ILE A 581 -6.69 -3.42 -37.92
CA ILE A 581 -6.93 -3.25 -39.36
C ILE A 581 -6.44 -1.87 -39.78
N SER A 582 -5.62 -1.82 -40.82
CA SER A 582 -5.26 -0.58 -41.50
C SER A 582 -4.86 -0.87 -42.94
N PRO A 583 -5.26 -0.05 -43.93
CA PRO A 583 -4.76 -0.22 -45.30
C PRO A 583 -3.23 -0.17 -45.33
N TRP A 584 -2.64 0.76 -44.59
CA TRP A 584 -1.19 0.94 -44.50
C TRP A 584 -0.73 0.89 -43.06
N ILE A 585 0.31 0.10 -42.81
CA ILE A 585 0.92 -0.07 -41.50
C ILE A 585 2.43 0.20 -41.56
N GLY A 586 2.91 1.02 -40.63
CA GLY A 586 4.32 1.37 -40.55
C GLY A 586 5.11 0.42 -39.66
N LYS A 587 6.41 0.30 -39.92
CA LYS A 587 7.32 -0.57 -39.14
C LYS A 587 7.38 -0.13 -37.68
N GLU A 588 7.33 1.16 -37.42
CA GLU A 588 7.32 1.75 -36.08
C GLU A 588 6.12 1.30 -35.23
N ILE A 589 4.96 1.08 -35.86
CA ILE A 589 3.79 0.51 -35.18
C ILE A 589 4.04 -0.95 -34.85
N ILE A 590 4.59 -1.71 -35.80
CA ILE A 590 4.97 -3.11 -35.58
C ILE A 590 6.00 -3.23 -34.44
N ASP A 591 6.98 -2.35 -34.36
CA ASP A 591 8.00 -2.38 -33.30
C ASP A 591 7.38 -2.19 -31.91
N VAL A 592 6.39 -1.30 -31.76
CA VAL A 592 5.62 -1.13 -30.52
C VAL A 592 4.84 -2.40 -30.17
N LEU A 593 4.15 -3.00 -31.15
CA LEU A 593 3.39 -4.24 -30.96
C LEU A 593 4.29 -5.42 -30.58
N ILE A 594 5.48 -5.54 -31.19
CA ILE A 594 6.46 -6.58 -30.87
C ILE A 594 6.93 -6.45 -29.43
N LYS A 595 7.20 -5.22 -28.96
CA LYS A 595 7.61 -4.98 -27.56
C LYS A 595 6.52 -5.47 -26.61
N ALA A 596 5.28 -5.02 -26.81
CA ALA A 596 4.16 -5.43 -25.96
C ALA A 596 3.90 -6.95 -26.01
N LYS A 597 4.00 -7.57 -27.20
CA LYS A 597 3.90 -9.02 -27.35
C LYS A 597 4.95 -9.77 -26.54
N LYS A 598 6.21 -9.33 -26.56
CA LYS A 598 7.30 -9.98 -25.81
C LYS A 598 7.14 -9.83 -24.30
N GLU A 599 6.67 -8.67 -23.84
CA GLU A 599 6.51 -8.39 -22.42
C GLU A 599 5.31 -9.10 -21.78
N LYS A 600 4.25 -9.36 -22.56
CA LYS A 600 2.96 -9.83 -22.03
C LYS A 600 2.37 -11.08 -22.72
N ASP A 601 3.10 -11.66 -23.66
CA ASP A 601 2.67 -12.82 -24.46
C ASP A 601 1.34 -12.60 -25.22
N LEU A 602 1.18 -11.43 -25.85
CA LEU A 602 -0.06 -11.06 -26.53
C LEU A 602 -0.29 -11.84 -27.84
N LEU A 603 -1.55 -12.17 -28.10
CA LEU A 603 -2.01 -12.63 -29.42
C LEU A 603 -2.31 -11.42 -30.30
N ILE A 604 -1.55 -11.21 -31.37
CA ILE A 604 -1.70 -10.04 -32.24
C ILE A 604 -2.07 -10.51 -33.66
N THR A 605 -3.18 -9.98 -34.18
CA THR A 605 -3.61 -10.16 -35.58
C THR A 605 -3.69 -8.81 -36.28
N ILE A 606 -3.07 -8.71 -37.46
CA ILE A 606 -3.04 -7.51 -38.28
C ILE A 606 -3.67 -7.81 -39.64
N VAL A 607 -4.56 -6.94 -40.10
CA VAL A 607 -5.12 -6.97 -41.46
C VAL A 607 -4.67 -5.72 -42.21
N CYS A 608 -4.02 -5.91 -43.35
CA CYS A 608 -3.52 -4.81 -44.18
C CYS A 608 -3.50 -5.15 -45.67
N LEU A 609 -3.25 -4.14 -46.51
CA LEU A 609 -3.10 -4.36 -47.94
C LEU A 609 -1.80 -5.09 -48.26
N ASP A 610 -1.84 -6.03 -49.20
CA ASP A 610 -0.66 -6.64 -49.79
C ASP A 610 -0.09 -5.73 -50.88
N ASP A 611 0.65 -4.70 -50.47
CA ASP A 611 1.31 -3.76 -51.37
C ASP A 611 2.78 -3.50 -50.96
N GLU A 612 3.55 -2.88 -51.86
CA GLU A 612 4.95 -2.57 -51.61
C GLU A 612 5.16 -1.61 -50.42
N LYS A 613 4.15 -0.82 -50.03
CA LYS A 613 4.26 0.09 -48.88
C LYS A 613 4.25 -0.69 -47.56
N ASN A 614 3.51 -1.79 -47.47
CA ASN A 614 3.42 -2.62 -46.27
C ASN A 614 4.50 -3.72 -46.19
N LYS A 615 5.13 -4.08 -47.31
CA LYS A 615 6.08 -5.21 -47.42
C LYS A 615 7.12 -5.31 -46.30
N ASN A 616 7.72 -4.19 -45.92
CA ASN A 616 8.70 -4.16 -44.83
C ASN A 616 8.04 -4.45 -43.46
N ALA A 617 6.94 -3.76 -43.15
CA ALA A 617 6.20 -3.93 -41.90
C ALA A 617 5.64 -5.35 -41.74
N ILE A 618 5.07 -5.92 -42.82
CA ILE A 618 4.58 -7.30 -42.88
C ILE A 618 5.71 -8.28 -42.55
N LYS A 619 6.84 -8.18 -43.26
CA LYS A 619 7.99 -9.07 -43.04
C LYS A 619 8.49 -9.00 -41.59
N VAL A 620 8.56 -7.82 -41.01
CA VAL A 620 8.99 -7.64 -39.61
C VAL A 620 7.97 -8.25 -38.64
N ALA A 621 6.68 -8.09 -38.89
CA ALA A 621 5.60 -8.64 -38.07
C ALA A 621 5.59 -10.17 -38.09
N GLU A 622 5.58 -10.78 -39.28
CA GLU A 622 5.56 -12.24 -39.46
C GLU A 622 6.80 -12.89 -38.81
N ASN A 623 7.99 -12.30 -38.99
CA ASN A 623 9.23 -12.78 -38.37
C ASN A 623 9.23 -12.72 -36.83
N ASN A 624 8.33 -11.96 -36.21
CA ASN A 624 8.18 -11.85 -34.75
C ASN A 624 6.90 -12.52 -34.25
N GLY A 625 6.30 -13.41 -35.04
CA GLY A 625 5.14 -14.22 -34.62
C GLY A 625 3.85 -13.41 -34.47
N ILE A 626 3.71 -12.30 -35.19
CA ILE A 626 2.43 -11.60 -35.36
C ILE A 626 1.71 -12.20 -36.57
N HIS A 627 0.44 -12.55 -36.40
CA HIS A 627 -0.37 -13.10 -37.50
C HIS A 627 -0.82 -11.95 -38.41
N VAL A 628 -0.50 -12.03 -39.70
CA VAL A 628 -0.83 -11.00 -40.69
C VAL A 628 -1.73 -11.58 -41.77
N ILE A 629 -2.90 -10.97 -41.94
CA ILE A 629 -3.84 -11.26 -43.02
C ILE A 629 -3.66 -10.20 -44.11
N LYS A 630 -3.21 -10.65 -45.27
CA LYS A 630 -2.86 -9.81 -46.43
C LYS A 630 -4.05 -9.74 -47.39
N ILE A 631 -4.57 -8.54 -47.64
CA ILE A 631 -5.69 -8.30 -48.55
C ILE A 631 -5.16 -7.73 -49.87
N PRO A 632 -5.50 -8.30 -51.05
CA PRO A 632 -5.02 -7.79 -52.34
C PRO A 632 -5.32 -6.29 -52.54
N ALA A 633 -4.33 -5.53 -52.99
CA ALA A 633 -4.46 -4.10 -53.30
C ALA A 633 -5.35 -3.82 -54.53
N THR A 634 -5.67 -4.84 -55.32
CA THR A 634 -6.58 -4.79 -56.46
C THR A 634 -7.66 -5.85 -56.23
N SER A 635 -8.81 -5.43 -55.73
CA SER A 635 -9.97 -6.31 -55.53
C SER A 635 -11.17 -5.74 -56.28
N GLU A 636 -11.95 -6.59 -56.96
CA GLU A 636 -13.22 -6.22 -57.60
C GLU A 636 -14.25 -5.71 -56.58
N GLN A 637 -14.04 -6.01 -55.29
CA GLN A 637 -14.90 -5.64 -54.16
C GLN A 637 -14.43 -4.38 -53.42
N GLY A 638 -13.36 -3.72 -53.86
CA GLY A 638 -12.75 -2.55 -53.21
C GLY A 638 -11.63 -2.91 -52.21
N ILE A 639 -10.89 -1.89 -51.76
CA ILE A 639 -9.76 -2.05 -50.82
C ILE A 639 -10.22 -1.96 -49.36
N VAL A 640 -9.56 -2.68 -48.45
CA VAL A 640 -9.78 -2.48 -47.01
C VAL A 640 -9.28 -1.10 -46.61
N HIS A 641 -10.20 -0.17 -46.31
CA HIS A 641 -9.84 1.21 -45.93
C HIS A 641 -10.15 1.52 -44.46
N SER A 642 -10.66 0.55 -43.70
CA SER A 642 -10.90 0.65 -42.27
C SER A 642 -9.60 0.90 -41.51
N LYS A 643 -9.63 1.80 -40.52
CA LYS A 643 -8.56 1.96 -39.53
C LYS A 643 -9.14 1.74 -38.15
N MET A 644 -8.87 0.57 -37.59
CA MET A 644 -9.35 0.21 -36.26
C MET A 644 -8.35 -0.68 -35.53
N MET A 645 -8.39 -0.61 -34.20
CA MET A 645 -7.69 -1.51 -33.31
C MET A 645 -8.64 -1.91 -32.19
N ILE A 646 -8.78 -3.20 -31.94
CA ILE A 646 -9.59 -3.77 -30.87
C ILE A 646 -8.63 -4.47 -29.90
N ILE A 647 -8.77 -4.19 -28.61
CA ILE A 647 -7.94 -4.73 -27.54
C ILE A 647 -8.83 -5.52 -26.60
N ASP A 648 -8.42 -6.76 -26.33
CA ASP A 648 -9.08 -7.65 -25.36
C ASP A 648 -10.59 -7.76 -25.54
N ASP A 649 -11.08 -7.66 -26.79
CA ASP A 649 -12.51 -7.63 -27.15
C ASP A 649 -13.35 -6.60 -26.36
N SER A 650 -12.73 -5.57 -25.79
CA SER A 650 -13.37 -4.67 -24.81
C SER A 650 -13.02 -3.18 -24.97
N ILE A 651 -11.99 -2.86 -25.75
CA ILE A 651 -11.64 -1.48 -26.13
C ILE A 651 -11.49 -1.43 -27.65
N ALA A 652 -12.12 -0.46 -28.31
CA ALA A 652 -11.99 -0.23 -29.74
C ALA A 652 -11.50 1.19 -30.03
N LEU A 653 -10.36 1.32 -30.69
CA LEU A 653 -9.91 2.57 -31.31
C LEU A 653 -10.30 2.55 -32.78
N THR A 654 -10.95 3.62 -33.25
CA THR A 654 -11.30 3.79 -34.68
C THR A 654 -11.06 5.24 -35.10
N GLY A 655 -10.89 5.51 -36.40
CA GLY A 655 -10.72 6.88 -36.85
C GLY A 655 -10.24 7.01 -38.29
N SER A 656 -9.76 8.21 -38.61
CA SER A 656 -9.22 8.53 -39.93
C SER A 656 -7.72 8.20 -40.07
N ALA A 657 -6.99 8.14 -38.95
CA ALA A 657 -5.56 7.89 -38.93
C ALA A 657 -5.20 6.47 -39.38
N ASN A 658 -4.31 6.35 -40.36
CA ASN A 658 -3.62 5.08 -40.62
C ASN A 658 -2.63 4.78 -39.48
N PHE A 659 -2.36 3.50 -39.25
CA PHE A 659 -1.36 3.08 -38.26
C PHE A 659 0.04 3.20 -38.86
N THR A 660 0.44 4.44 -39.10
CA THR A 660 1.76 4.86 -39.59
C THR A 660 2.22 6.09 -38.83
N GLU A 661 3.50 6.41 -38.91
CA GLU A 661 4.09 7.56 -38.25
C GLU A 661 3.42 8.85 -38.74
N ASN A 662 3.22 8.97 -40.06
CA ASN A 662 2.50 10.09 -40.65
C ASN A 662 1.06 10.18 -40.13
N GLY A 663 0.34 9.06 -40.07
CA GLY A 663 -1.05 9.05 -39.60
C GLY A 663 -1.19 9.43 -38.11
N LEU A 664 -0.27 9.01 -37.25
CA LEU A 664 -0.40 9.19 -35.80
C LEU A 664 0.38 10.38 -35.22
N LYS A 665 1.38 10.92 -35.93
CA LYS A 665 2.21 12.04 -35.43
C LYS A 665 2.08 13.33 -36.24
N PHE A 666 1.97 13.24 -37.56
CA PHE A 666 2.17 14.41 -38.43
C PHE A 666 0.89 14.91 -39.09
N ASN A 667 -0.01 14.01 -39.48
CA ASN A 667 -1.27 14.37 -40.10
C ASN A 667 -2.28 14.90 -39.07
N LYS A 668 -3.20 15.75 -39.53
CA LYS A 668 -4.38 16.15 -38.76
C LYS A 668 -5.46 15.08 -38.90
N GLU A 669 -5.46 14.15 -37.97
CA GLU A 669 -6.41 13.04 -37.93
C GLU A 669 -7.24 13.08 -36.65
N THR A 670 -8.33 12.32 -36.64
CA THR A 670 -9.16 12.13 -35.44
C THR A 670 -9.32 10.65 -35.19
N VAL A 671 -9.27 10.26 -33.91
CA VAL A 671 -9.61 8.91 -33.47
C VAL A 671 -10.62 8.98 -32.33
N THR A 672 -11.40 7.92 -32.19
CA THR A 672 -12.33 7.71 -31.09
C THR A 672 -12.02 6.36 -30.47
N VAL A 673 -11.86 6.36 -29.15
CA VAL A 673 -11.73 5.14 -28.36
C VAL A 673 -13.06 4.87 -27.68
N SER A 674 -13.64 3.71 -27.90
CA SER A 674 -14.87 3.25 -27.26
C SER A 674 -14.59 2.05 -26.35
N ILE A 675 -15.23 2.06 -25.19
CA ILE A 675 -15.35 0.92 -24.27
C ILE A 675 -16.82 0.49 -24.13
N ASP A 676 -17.71 1.05 -24.96
CA ASP A 676 -19.10 0.63 -25.00
C ASP A 676 -19.18 -0.80 -25.59
N PRO A 677 -19.74 -1.77 -24.85
CA PRO A 677 -19.78 -3.16 -25.32
C PRO A 677 -20.52 -3.35 -26.66
N TYR A 678 -21.50 -2.51 -26.96
CA TYR A 678 -22.25 -2.58 -28.22
C TYR A 678 -21.40 -2.08 -29.38
N ASP A 679 -20.71 -0.95 -29.22
CA ASP A 679 -19.79 -0.43 -30.25
C ASP A 679 -18.63 -1.40 -30.50
N VAL A 680 -18.00 -1.88 -29.42
CA VAL A 680 -16.89 -2.83 -29.51
C VAL A 680 -17.34 -4.13 -30.19
N GLY A 681 -18.53 -4.64 -29.86
CA GLY A 681 -19.13 -5.81 -30.50
C GLY A 681 -19.29 -5.63 -32.01
N LYS A 682 -19.79 -4.47 -32.46
CA LYS A 682 -19.91 -4.15 -33.89
C LYS A 682 -18.57 -4.11 -34.61
N TYR A 683 -17.55 -3.49 -34.01
CA TYR A 683 -16.22 -3.46 -34.61
C TYR A 683 -15.60 -4.85 -34.69
N LEU A 684 -15.86 -5.71 -33.68
CA LEU A 684 -15.40 -7.09 -33.69
C LEU A 684 -16.11 -7.91 -34.78
N GLU A 685 -17.42 -7.74 -34.96
CA GLU A 685 -18.17 -8.34 -36.06
C GLU A 685 -17.60 -7.91 -37.42
N GLN A 686 -17.36 -6.61 -37.61
CA GLN A 686 -16.75 -6.07 -38.84
C GLN A 686 -15.35 -6.66 -39.09
N PHE A 687 -14.53 -6.77 -38.04
CA PHE A 687 -13.21 -7.41 -38.12
C PHE A 687 -13.33 -8.88 -38.58
N ASN A 688 -14.28 -9.61 -38.00
CA ASN A 688 -14.52 -11.01 -38.34
C ASN A 688 -15.05 -11.18 -39.76
N GLU A 689 -15.94 -10.31 -40.23
CA GLU A 689 -16.43 -10.31 -41.62
C GLU A 689 -15.30 -10.09 -42.62
N ILE A 690 -14.46 -9.08 -42.37
CA ILE A 690 -13.29 -8.79 -43.21
C ILE A 690 -12.37 -10.01 -43.24
N THR A 691 -12.01 -10.56 -42.07
CA THR A 691 -11.04 -11.68 -42.01
C THR A 691 -11.58 -13.01 -42.53
N LYS A 692 -12.88 -13.30 -42.37
CA LYS A 692 -13.51 -14.53 -42.85
C LYS A 692 -13.41 -14.69 -44.37
N ASN A 693 -13.52 -13.60 -45.12
CA ASN A 693 -13.42 -13.61 -46.58
C ASN A 693 -12.02 -13.98 -47.08
N TYR A 694 -10.98 -13.85 -46.24
CA TYR A 694 -9.59 -14.09 -46.62
C TYR A 694 -8.91 -15.25 -45.87
N LYS A 695 -9.57 -15.83 -44.85
CA LYS A 695 -9.17 -17.11 -44.22
C LYS A 695 -9.43 -18.35 -45.10
N LEU A 696 -10.15 -18.21 -46.21
CA LEU A 696 -10.43 -19.29 -47.16
C LEU A 696 -9.31 -19.53 -48.20
N TYR A 697 -8.17 -18.83 -48.06
CA TYR A 697 -7.03 -18.90 -48.99
C TYR A 697 -5.68 -19.23 -48.31
N GLU A 698 -5.70 -19.72 -47.06
CA GLU A 698 -4.52 -20.33 -46.41
C GLU A 698 -4.40 -21.83 -46.73
#